data_AF-A0A8H7LDR0-F1
#
_entry.id   AF-A0A8H7LDR0-F1
#
_cell.length_a   1.000
_cell.length_b   1.000
_cell.length_c   1.000
_cell.angle_alpha   90.00
_cell.angle_beta   90.00
_cell.angle_gamma   90.00
#
_symmetry.space_group_name_H-M   'P 1'
#
loop_
_entity.id
_entity.type
_entity.pdbx_description
1 polymer ?
#
loop_
_entity_poly.entity_id
_entity_poly.type
_entity_poly.pdbx_seq_one_letter_code
_entity_poly.pdbx_strand_id
1 'polypeptide(L)'
;MPDINARVNEEIDAHRRRDSTVFASRDSLQSGEYLSLLVIICSVDPSLPSISPENYFALCAKSIELSELLLLAYRSGSFTQLARHPSLRIFAPSVTDGNARIAGGSQPLVKSLSNRSLLAAFQEPYVGTVHKCFVEALDSYLNLPNEKKLYMRSISVVQSSGMGKSRMIDEAANLVFTIPANIREALPEGIATYPPPDVRLRAYFDYHYNKSDQLLQAEYAILLKHMFATATARVRIVARDRKGSELATAWASYLKDGQADEGVGGNREAFYEAALTAAEKDRKLVCEDDDVLKRPGFLDTLFQEMNASAEQMIRTLGPSSSADKTQCLLYFDEAHSLTEPPKVVSEVRTRSPYHNLGTVLSQLVDLPIFFVFLSTNSHLQKFAPSARDHPSLRASKGQYLIPPFTELPFDVFTDQVLKKMKGSNEPRSLRNACTIEVMSSMGRPLWFVHHKLLEEQKRTRQRRSVDAVVSMAYEKLTSGGAPSRTSQAELAALSVRIGIAFESMNPAARETESQQVERHMRIVYAIPEHREYMRTGTSSEPVLAEAASKYLHNVSGDGGIAVLAPRILADNCQKGFLARGERGELCGRLLVTIAHDIALTRDPYTIDPPLEDSKPGFHRPVPVLAFLRSLFASEHHDTILKATPVSDEEEGQSLEVVFKDAFVSFSHFALAEDSDMLSSKA
;
A
#
# COMPACT_ATOMS: atom_id res chain seq x y z
N MET A 1 -17.26 -8.09 38.49
CA MET A 1 -16.75 -9.47 38.31
C MET A 1 -15.68 -9.69 39.37
N PRO A 2 -15.65 -10.85 40.06
CA PRO A 2 -14.56 -11.18 40.98
C PRO A 2 -13.23 -11.19 40.22
N ASP A 3 -12.16 -10.81 40.91
CA ASP A 3 -10.83 -10.57 40.34
C ASP A 3 -10.30 -11.82 39.61
N ILE A 4 -10.30 -11.77 38.27
CA ILE A 4 -9.79 -12.84 37.40
C ILE A 4 -8.34 -13.20 37.75
N ASN A 5 -7.56 -12.22 38.22
CA ASN A 5 -6.16 -12.42 38.58
C ASN A 5 -6.02 -13.34 39.80
N ALA A 6 -6.83 -13.11 40.84
CA ALA A 6 -6.81 -13.94 42.05
C ALA A 6 -7.13 -15.42 41.74
N ARG A 7 -8.14 -15.67 40.90
CA ARG A 7 -8.59 -17.03 40.54
C ARG A 7 -7.58 -17.75 39.63
N VAL A 8 -7.00 -17.05 38.66
CA VAL A 8 -5.95 -17.62 37.80
C VAL A 8 -4.72 -17.98 38.63
N ASN A 9 -4.29 -17.10 39.54
CA ASN A 9 -3.15 -17.37 40.42
C ASN A 9 -3.42 -18.56 41.37
N GLU A 10 -4.63 -18.69 41.90
CA GLU A 10 -5.01 -19.82 42.76
C GLU A 10 -4.96 -21.17 42.01
N GLU A 11 -5.42 -21.21 40.75
CA GLU A 11 -5.34 -22.40 39.90
C GLU A 11 -3.89 -22.75 39.51
N ILE A 12 -3.04 -21.75 39.24
CA ILE A 12 -1.60 -21.96 39.01
C ILE A 12 -0.95 -22.62 40.24
N ASP A 13 -1.24 -22.11 41.45
CA ASP A 13 -0.73 -22.68 42.70
C ASP A 13 -1.35 -24.05 43.03
N ALA A 14 -2.58 -24.32 42.61
CA ALA A 14 -3.19 -25.64 42.71
C ALA A 14 -2.55 -26.64 41.72
N HIS A 15 -2.13 -26.18 40.54
CA HIS A 15 -1.43 -27.02 39.56
C HIS A 15 -0.02 -27.36 40.03
N ARG A 16 0.70 -26.38 40.60
CA ARG A 16 2.03 -26.55 41.20
C ARG A 16 2.05 -27.54 42.37
N ARG A 17 0.95 -27.60 43.14
CA ARG A 17 0.77 -28.59 44.23
C ARG A 17 0.53 -30.02 43.72
N ARG A 18 -0.03 -30.16 42.51
CA ARG A 18 -0.34 -31.45 41.89
C ARG A 18 0.82 -32.01 41.07
N ASP A 19 1.59 -31.13 40.44
CA ASP A 19 2.78 -31.47 39.65
C ASP A 19 3.84 -30.39 39.87
N SER A 20 4.93 -30.74 40.56
CA SER A 20 6.01 -29.81 40.90
C SER A 20 6.92 -29.48 39.71
N THR A 21 6.73 -30.12 38.55
CA THR A 21 7.52 -29.90 37.34
C THR A 21 6.94 -28.84 36.41
N VAL A 22 5.64 -28.53 36.55
CA VAL A 22 4.94 -27.50 35.76
C VAL A 22 4.76 -26.24 36.60
N PHE A 23 5.08 -25.07 36.04
CA PHE A 23 5.17 -23.78 36.73
C PHE A 23 6.19 -23.77 37.88
N ALA A 24 7.30 -24.50 37.71
CA ALA A 24 8.34 -24.65 38.73
C ALA A 24 9.02 -23.30 39.10
N SER A 25 9.20 -22.43 38.10
CA SER A 25 9.71 -21.06 38.29
C SER A 25 8.57 -20.07 38.45
N ARG A 26 8.70 -19.12 39.38
CA ARG A 26 7.73 -18.01 39.53
C ARG A 26 7.96 -16.87 38.53
N ASP A 27 9.14 -16.81 37.93
CA ASP A 27 9.58 -15.68 37.09
C ASP A 27 9.79 -16.06 35.62
N SER A 28 9.58 -17.33 35.25
CA SER A 28 9.74 -17.80 33.87
C SER A 28 8.78 -18.93 33.51
N LEU A 29 8.37 -18.94 32.24
CA LEU A 29 7.58 -20.01 31.62
C LEU A 29 8.42 -20.73 30.56
N GLN A 30 8.47 -22.05 30.64
CA GLN A 30 9.03 -22.92 29.61
C GLN A 30 8.06 -23.03 28.42
N SER A 31 8.58 -23.34 27.23
CA SER A 31 7.81 -23.43 25.98
C SER A 31 6.58 -24.35 26.06
N GLY A 32 6.61 -25.38 26.91
CA GLY A 32 5.49 -26.30 27.11
C GLY A 32 4.41 -25.80 28.09
N GLU A 33 4.70 -24.79 28.89
CA GLU A 33 3.82 -24.31 29.98
C GLU A 33 2.82 -23.24 29.53
N TYR A 34 3.07 -22.61 28.36
CA TYR A 34 2.20 -21.59 27.77
C TYR A 34 0.80 -22.13 27.46
N LEU A 35 0.69 -23.38 26.97
CA LEU A 35 -0.59 -24.04 26.73
C LEU A 35 -1.36 -24.24 28.04
N SER A 36 -0.69 -24.76 29.07
CA SER A 36 -1.30 -24.98 30.38
C SER A 36 -1.79 -23.68 31.00
N LEU A 37 -1.04 -22.57 30.86
CA LEU A 37 -1.44 -21.27 31.35
C LEU A 37 -2.69 -20.73 30.63
N LEU A 38 -2.72 -20.86 29.29
CA LEU A 38 -3.88 -20.47 28.48
C LEU A 38 -5.14 -21.26 28.84
N VAL A 39 -5.01 -22.57 29.07
CA VAL A 39 -6.12 -23.43 29.49
C VAL A 39 -6.68 -22.98 30.84
N ILE A 40 -5.82 -22.63 31.80
CA ILE A 40 -6.25 -22.09 33.11
C ILE A 40 -6.98 -20.76 32.94
N ILE A 41 -6.47 -19.84 32.12
CA ILE A 41 -7.09 -18.52 31.94
C ILE A 41 -8.49 -18.65 31.31
N CYS A 42 -8.62 -19.52 30.31
CA CYS A 42 -9.89 -19.78 29.64
C CYS A 42 -10.88 -20.59 30.50
N SER A 43 -10.41 -21.39 31.46
CA SER A 43 -11.32 -22.09 32.40
C SER A 43 -11.86 -21.17 33.49
N VAL A 44 -11.12 -20.12 33.85
CA VAL A 44 -11.50 -19.16 34.90
C VAL A 44 -12.49 -18.10 34.40
N ASP A 45 -12.40 -17.70 33.12
CA ASP A 45 -13.30 -16.72 32.49
C ASP A 45 -14.26 -17.41 31.49
N PRO A 46 -15.55 -17.59 31.83
CA PRO A 46 -16.55 -18.22 30.97
C PRO A 46 -16.82 -17.48 29.66
N SER A 47 -16.38 -16.23 29.53
CA SER A 47 -16.50 -15.46 28.27
C SER A 47 -15.41 -15.78 27.26
N LEU A 48 -14.40 -16.56 27.64
CA LEU A 48 -13.32 -17.04 26.78
C LEU A 48 -13.62 -18.46 26.25
N PRO A 49 -13.17 -18.78 25.03
CA PRO A 49 -13.39 -20.09 24.43
C PRO A 49 -12.53 -21.17 25.12
N SER A 50 -13.00 -22.42 25.11
CA SER A 50 -12.17 -23.56 25.51
C SER A 50 -11.02 -23.76 24.52
N ILE A 51 -9.80 -23.90 25.03
CA ILE A 51 -8.60 -24.07 24.22
C ILE A 51 -8.25 -25.55 24.11
N SER A 52 -8.22 -26.08 22.88
CA SER A 52 -7.62 -27.37 22.54
C SER A 52 -6.15 -27.19 22.14
N PRO A 53 -5.32 -28.25 22.17
CA PRO A 53 -3.94 -28.20 21.66
C PRO A 53 -3.84 -27.75 20.19
N GLU A 54 -4.84 -28.09 19.37
CA GLU A 54 -4.93 -27.68 17.95
C GLU A 54 -5.19 -26.18 17.80
N ASN A 55 -6.07 -25.61 18.63
CA ASN A 55 -6.34 -24.16 18.65
C ASN A 55 -5.12 -23.36 19.10
N TYR A 56 -4.29 -23.92 20.00
CA TYR A 56 -3.07 -23.29 20.49
C TYR A 56 -2.01 -23.10 19.41
N PHE A 57 -1.76 -24.10 18.56
CA PHE A 57 -0.82 -23.94 17.45
C PHE A 57 -1.29 -22.88 16.44
N ALA A 58 -2.60 -22.81 16.17
CA ALA A 58 -3.18 -21.78 15.31
C ALA A 58 -3.12 -20.36 15.92
N LEU A 59 -3.21 -20.25 17.25
CA LEU A 59 -3.02 -19.00 18.00
C LEU A 59 -1.57 -18.52 17.95
N CYS A 60 -0.61 -19.41 18.17
CA CYS A 60 0.83 -19.11 18.11
C CYS A 60 1.29 -18.75 16.70
N ALA A 61 0.73 -19.37 15.65
CA ALA A 61 1.03 -19.03 14.26
C ALA A 61 0.54 -17.64 13.82
N LYS A 62 -0.44 -17.06 14.54
CA LYS A 62 -1.09 -15.78 14.20
C LYS A 62 -0.67 -14.61 15.08
N SER A 63 0.06 -14.83 16.16
CA SER A 63 0.50 -13.74 17.06
C SER A 63 1.82 -14.07 17.77
N ILE A 64 2.90 -13.47 17.28
CA ILE A 64 4.21 -13.46 17.94
C ILE A 64 4.14 -12.73 19.30
N GLU A 65 3.20 -11.79 19.45
CA GLU A 65 3.03 -10.95 20.64
C GLU A 65 2.35 -11.69 21.82
N LEU A 66 1.60 -12.77 21.55
CA LEU A 66 0.83 -13.49 22.57
C LEU A 66 1.73 -14.23 23.58
N SER A 67 2.85 -14.80 23.15
CA SER A 67 3.81 -15.47 24.03
C SER A 67 4.50 -14.50 24.98
N GLU A 68 4.84 -13.29 24.51
CA GLU A 68 5.43 -12.24 25.35
C GLU A 68 4.41 -11.71 26.37
N LEU A 69 3.16 -11.51 25.94
CA LEU A 69 2.06 -11.11 26.82
C LEU A 69 1.73 -12.17 27.89
N LEU A 70 1.77 -13.45 27.54
CA LEU A 70 1.59 -14.55 28.50
C LEU A 70 2.70 -14.57 29.55
N LEU A 71 3.95 -14.42 29.13
CA LEU A 71 5.09 -14.36 30.04
C LEU A 71 5.03 -13.13 30.96
N LEU A 72 4.65 -11.96 30.42
CA LEU A 72 4.50 -10.74 31.19
C LEU A 72 3.33 -10.83 32.18
N ALA A 73 2.19 -11.39 31.76
CA ALA A 73 1.03 -11.61 32.61
C ALA A 73 1.35 -12.58 33.76
N TYR A 74 2.08 -13.65 33.48
CA TYR A 74 2.54 -14.61 34.48
C TYR A 74 3.48 -13.97 35.52
N ARG A 75 4.49 -13.21 35.06
CA ARG A 75 5.42 -12.49 35.95
C ARG A 75 4.75 -11.44 36.82
N SER A 76 3.79 -10.72 36.27
CA SER A 76 3.08 -9.64 36.96
C SER A 76 1.91 -10.14 37.81
N GLY A 77 1.51 -11.41 37.68
CA GLY A 77 0.31 -11.97 38.30
C GLY A 77 -0.99 -11.31 37.81
N SER A 78 -0.96 -10.59 36.69
CA SER A 78 -2.08 -9.81 36.14
C SER A 78 -2.45 -10.27 34.73
N PHE A 79 -3.64 -10.84 34.61
CA PHE A 79 -4.18 -11.47 33.40
C PHE A 79 -5.30 -10.66 32.75
N THR A 80 -5.62 -9.49 33.30
CA THR A 80 -6.77 -8.68 32.87
C THR A 80 -6.62 -8.14 31.45
N GLN A 81 -5.40 -7.73 31.05
CA GLN A 81 -5.11 -7.30 29.68
C GLN A 81 -5.15 -8.49 28.70
N LEU A 82 -4.67 -9.65 29.15
CA LEU A 82 -4.67 -10.87 28.35
C LEU A 82 -6.09 -11.36 28.05
N ALA A 83 -6.98 -11.42 29.05
CA ALA A 83 -8.38 -11.83 28.87
C ALA A 83 -9.19 -10.90 27.94
N ARG A 84 -8.72 -9.67 27.72
CA ARG A 84 -9.30 -8.70 26.77
C ARG A 84 -8.62 -8.72 25.41
N HIS A 85 -7.59 -9.55 25.22
CA HIS A 85 -6.80 -9.59 24.00
C HIS A 85 -7.62 -10.14 22.84
N PRO A 86 -7.65 -9.46 21.67
CA PRO A 86 -8.49 -9.85 20.53
C PRO A 86 -8.27 -11.30 20.08
N SER A 87 -7.03 -11.80 20.12
CA SER A 87 -6.69 -13.16 19.69
C SER A 87 -7.41 -14.25 20.48
N LEU A 88 -7.70 -14.03 21.76
CA LEU A 88 -8.41 -15.03 22.60
C LEU A 88 -9.92 -15.03 22.37
N ARG A 89 -10.47 -14.01 21.69
CA ARG A 89 -11.91 -13.90 21.41
C ARG A 89 -12.33 -14.40 20.03
N ILE A 90 -11.37 -14.77 19.19
CA ILE A 90 -11.62 -15.25 17.81
C ILE A 90 -12.42 -16.56 17.80
N PHE A 91 -12.41 -17.33 18.89
CA PHE A 91 -13.05 -18.65 18.97
C PHE A 91 -14.28 -18.72 19.88
N ALA A 92 -14.77 -17.59 20.44
CA ALA A 92 -15.95 -17.62 21.29
C ALA A 92 -17.20 -17.98 20.45
N PRO A 93 -18.00 -18.99 20.84
CA PRO A 93 -19.24 -19.30 20.16
C PRO A 93 -20.24 -18.16 20.35
N SER A 94 -20.91 -17.73 19.27
CA SER A 94 -21.95 -16.72 19.33
C SER A 94 -23.11 -17.23 20.20
N VAL A 95 -23.35 -16.61 21.35
CA VAL A 95 -24.55 -16.86 22.16
C VAL A 95 -25.74 -16.25 21.43
N THR A 96 -26.43 -17.06 20.63
CA THR A 96 -27.81 -16.82 20.21
C THR A 96 -28.73 -17.37 21.30
N ASP A 97 -29.24 -16.52 22.17
CA ASP A 97 -30.38 -16.86 23.01
C ASP A 97 -31.63 -16.15 22.49
N GLY A 98 -32.63 -16.97 22.16
CA GLY A 98 -33.93 -16.55 21.66
C GLY A 98 -34.79 -15.95 22.76
N ASN A 99 -35.24 -14.72 22.52
CA ASN A 99 -36.61 -14.20 22.74
C ASN A 99 -36.59 -12.69 22.93
N ALA A 100 -36.69 -11.93 21.84
CA ALA A 100 -37.42 -10.66 21.80
C ALA A 100 -37.69 -10.27 20.33
N ARG A 101 -38.94 -9.90 20.06
CA ARG A 101 -39.48 -9.55 18.75
C ARG A 101 -39.13 -8.11 18.36
N ILE A 102 -38.82 -7.93 17.07
CA ILE A 102 -39.03 -6.77 16.18
C ILE A 102 -38.38 -5.43 16.60
N ALA A 103 -37.29 -5.04 15.91
CA ALA A 103 -37.16 -3.81 15.12
C ALA A 103 -35.72 -3.66 14.55
N GLY A 104 -35.59 -3.36 13.25
CA GLY A 104 -34.37 -2.78 12.64
C GLY A 104 -33.19 -3.73 12.41
N GLY A 105 -33.24 -4.54 11.36
CA GLY A 105 -32.13 -5.43 10.99
C GLY A 105 -30.98 -4.71 10.29
N SER A 106 -29.92 -4.41 11.03
CA SER A 106 -28.57 -4.20 10.47
C SER A 106 -27.91 -5.58 10.34
N GLN A 107 -27.75 -6.07 9.10
CA GLN A 107 -27.01 -7.30 8.85
C GLN A 107 -25.52 -7.10 9.19
N PRO A 108 -24.85 -8.06 9.86
CA PRO A 108 -23.40 -8.06 9.95
C PRO A 108 -22.82 -8.19 8.55
N LEU A 109 -21.93 -7.26 8.18
CA LEU A 109 -21.12 -7.30 6.97
C LEU A 109 -20.46 -8.69 6.83
N VAL A 110 -20.98 -9.45 5.88
CA VAL A 110 -20.34 -10.66 5.35
C VAL A 110 -18.94 -10.25 4.89
N LYS A 111 -17.90 -10.84 5.49
CA LYS A 111 -16.55 -10.81 4.93
C LYS A 111 -16.64 -11.35 3.51
N SER A 112 -16.58 -10.49 2.50
CA SER A 112 -16.54 -10.92 1.11
C SER A 112 -15.21 -11.62 0.87
N LEU A 113 -15.25 -12.95 0.87
CA LEU A 113 -14.28 -13.78 0.19
C LEU A 113 -14.45 -13.54 -1.32
N SER A 114 -13.76 -12.56 -1.88
CA SER A 114 -13.87 -12.24 -3.31
C SER A 114 -12.79 -12.96 -4.13
N ASN A 115 -13.26 -13.76 -5.10
CA ASN A 115 -12.43 -14.42 -6.11
C ASN A 115 -11.97 -13.40 -7.17
N ARG A 116 -10.97 -12.58 -6.83
CA ARG A 116 -10.57 -11.41 -7.63
C ARG A 116 -9.87 -11.79 -8.94
N SER A 117 -10.41 -11.28 -10.06
CA SER A 117 -9.81 -11.32 -11.40
C SER A 117 -8.69 -10.27 -11.59
N LEU A 118 -7.69 -10.24 -10.71
CA LEU A 118 -6.60 -9.25 -10.75
C LEU A 118 -5.72 -9.41 -11.99
N LEU A 119 -5.48 -10.65 -12.42
CA LEU A 119 -4.80 -10.97 -13.68
C LEU A 119 -5.45 -10.28 -14.87
N ALA A 120 -6.78 -10.39 -15.04
CA ALA A 120 -7.46 -9.78 -16.18
C ALA A 120 -7.32 -8.25 -16.17
N ALA A 121 -7.44 -7.63 -14.99
CA ALA A 121 -7.21 -6.18 -14.84
C ALA A 121 -5.78 -5.80 -15.21
N PHE A 122 -4.81 -6.64 -14.83
CA PHE A 122 -3.42 -6.43 -15.14
C PHE A 122 -3.07 -6.72 -16.60
N GLN A 123 -3.89 -7.48 -17.34
CA GLN A 123 -3.66 -7.80 -18.75
C GLN A 123 -4.37 -6.86 -19.73
N GLU A 124 -5.30 -6.02 -19.26
CA GLU A 124 -5.93 -4.97 -20.08
C GLU A 124 -4.88 -4.15 -20.83
N PRO A 125 -5.11 -3.69 -22.07
CA PRO A 125 -4.13 -2.90 -22.82
C PRO A 125 -3.63 -1.68 -22.04
N TYR A 126 -2.31 -1.49 -21.99
CA TYR A 126 -1.72 -0.34 -21.30
C TYR A 126 -2.06 0.97 -22.00
N VAL A 127 -2.43 1.99 -21.22
CA VAL A 127 -2.75 3.33 -21.73
C VAL A 127 -1.75 4.34 -21.20
N GLY A 128 -1.23 5.17 -22.10
CA GLY A 128 -0.20 6.17 -21.81
C GLY A 128 1.21 5.72 -22.18
N THR A 129 2.19 6.60 -21.93
CA THR A 129 3.58 6.43 -22.35
C THR A 129 4.59 6.43 -21.20
N VAL A 130 4.13 6.40 -19.94
CA VAL A 130 5.00 6.54 -18.76
C VAL A 130 6.10 5.46 -18.71
N HIS A 131 5.83 4.23 -19.15
CA HIS A 131 6.85 3.19 -19.26
C HIS A 131 8.02 3.57 -20.21
N LYS A 132 7.75 4.35 -21.26
CA LYS A 132 8.80 4.89 -22.16
C LYS A 132 9.57 6.01 -21.48
N CYS A 133 8.85 6.96 -20.87
CA CYS A 133 9.47 8.06 -20.12
C CYS A 133 10.36 7.54 -18.97
N PHE A 134 9.94 6.45 -18.32
CA PHE A 134 10.74 5.78 -17.29
C PHE A 134 12.04 5.24 -17.88
N VAL A 135 12.01 4.51 -18.99
CA VAL A 135 13.22 4.01 -19.68
C VAL A 135 14.12 5.15 -20.14
N GLU A 136 13.55 6.22 -20.71
CA GLU A 136 14.29 7.42 -21.12
C GLU A 136 14.97 8.11 -19.92
N ALA A 137 14.30 8.16 -18.76
CA ALA A 137 14.89 8.67 -17.53
C ALA A 137 16.09 7.81 -17.09
N LEU A 138 15.98 6.47 -17.14
CA LEU A 138 17.11 5.57 -16.84
C LEU A 138 18.29 5.80 -17.79
N ASP A 139 18.03 5.90 -19.09
CA ASP A 139 19.05 6.16 -20.11
C ASP A 139 19.74 7.52 -19.86
N SER A 140 19.01 8.55 -19.40
CA SER A 140 19.60 9.83 -19.05
C SER A 140 20.64 9.72 -17.92
N TYR A 141 20.42 8.82 -16.96
CA TYR A 141 21.34 8.60 -15.84
C TYR A 141 22.61 7.83 -16.22
N LEU A 142 22.62 7.14 -17.37
CA LEU A 142 23.84 6.53 -17.91
C LEU A 142 24.83 7.58 -18.42
N ASN A 143 24.32 8.76 -18.81
CA ASN A 143 25.07 9.84 -19.45
C ASN A 143 25.28 11.03 -18.52
N LEU A 144 25.31 10.79 -17.20
CA LEU A 144 25.55 11.85 -16.22
C LEU A 144 26.92 12.51 -16.45
N PRO A 145 27.03 13.83 -16.24
CA PRO A 145 28.32 14.52 -16.26
C PRO A 145 29.32 13.88 -15.29
N ASN A 146 30.62 13.92 -15.62
CA ASN A 146 31.70 13.32 -14.81
C ASN A 146 31.72 13.75 -13.33
N GLU A 147 31.19 14.94 -13.03
CA GLU A 147 31.07 15.48 -11.67
C GLU A 147 30.04 14.71 -10.81
N LYS A 148 29.08 14.03 -11.44
CA LYS A 148 28.03 13.25 -10.78
C LYS A 148 28.36 11.76 -10.79
N LYS A 149 29.36 11.35 -9.99
CA LYS A 149 29.71 9.94 -9.84
C LYS A 149 28.62 9.17 -9.08
N LEU A 150 27.92 8.28 -9.76
CA LEU A 150 26.89 7.42 -9.15
C LEU A 150 27.48 6.48 -8.09
N TYR A 151 26.73 6.25 -7.01
CA TYR A 151 27.03 5.18 -6.06
C TYR A 151 26.66 3.80 -6.60
N MET A 152 25.45 3.67 -7.14
CA MET A 152 24.95 2.49 -7.84
C MET A 152 23.88 2.91 -8.85
N ARG A 153 23.69 2.14 -9.92
CA ARG A 153 22.63 2.36 -10.93
C ARG A 153 21.31 1.81 -10.43
N SER A 154 20.75 2.44 -9.40
CA SER A 154 19.47 2.04 -8.83
C SER A 154 18.49 3.20 -8.71
N ILE A 155 17.21 2.92 -8.92
CA ILE A 155 16.13 3.88 -8.67
C ILE A 155 15.01 3.23 -7.85
N SER A 156 14.39 3.99 -6.97
CA SER A 156 13.18 3.58 -6.28
C SER A 156 11.96 4.21 -6.95
N VAL A 157 10.91 3.43 -7.19
CA VAL A 157 9.61 3.96 -7.64
C VAL A 157 8.70 4.05 -6.42
N VAL A 158 8.44 5.28 -5.97
CA VAL A 158 7.73 5.55 -4.71
C VAL A 158 6.36 6.15 -5.01
N GLN A 159 5.32 5.35 -4.78
CA GLN A 159 3.93 5.75 -4.94
C GLN A 159 3.00 4.84 -4.15
N SER A 160 1.78 5.29 -3.89
CA SER A 160 0.76 4.47 -3.23
C SER A 160 0.36 3.23 -4.05
N SER A 161 -0.38 2.31 -3.42
CA SER A 161 -1.02 1.19 -4.12
C SER A 161 -1.95 1.70 -5.23
N GLY A 162 -2.07 0.93 -6.33
CA GLY A 162 -2.99 1.23 -7.43
C GLY A 162 -2.51 2.24 -8.49
N MET A 163 -1.36 2.91 -8.29
CA MET A 163 -0.81 3.86 -9.27
C MET A 163 -0.18 3.19 -10.52
N GLY A 164 -0.09 1.86 -10.54
CA GLY A 164 0.45 1.13 -11.70
C GLY A 164 1.98 0.95 -11.72
N LYS A 165 2.67 0.98 -10.56
CA LYS A 165 4.12 0.71 -10.45
C LYS A 165 4.55 -0.56 -11.17
N SER A 166 4.02 -1.71 -10.74
CA SER A 166 4.34 -3.02 -11.32
C SER A 166 3.94 -3.08 -12.79
N ARG A 167 2.80 -2.47 -13.16
CA ARG A 167 2.35 -2.45 -14.56
C ARG A 167 3.26 -1.61 -15.47
N MET A 168 3.74 -0.46 -15.00
CA MET A 168 4.69 0.38 -15.74
C MET A 168 5.97 -0.39 -16.06
N ILE A 169 6.55 -1.09 -15.07
CA ILE A 169 7.77 -1.88 -15.29
C ILE A 169 7.49 -3.12 -16.14
N ASP A 170 6.32 -3.74 -15.97
CA ASP A 170 5.89 -4.87 -16.80
C ASP A 170 5.79 -4.52 -18.29
N GLU A 171 5.38 -3.28 -18.61
CA GLU A 171 5.41 -2.74 -19.97
C GLU A 171 6.82 -2.32 -20.41
N ALA A 172 7.63 -1.75 -19.51
CA ALA A 172 9.03 -1.44 -19.79
C ALA A 172 9.85 -2.69 -20.13
N ALA A 173 9.45 -3.86 -19.61
CA ALA A 173 10.06 -5.15 -19.93
C ALA A 173 9.89 -5.57 -21.40
N ASN A 174 8.97 -4.96 -22.15
CA ASN A 174 8.85 -5.15 -23.60
C ASN A 174 9.86 -4.29 -24.39
N LEU A 175 10.46 -3.28 -23.74
CA LEU A 175 11.42 -2.36 -24.36
C LEU A 175 12.88 -2.74 -24.04
N VAL A 176 13.14 -3.17 -22.79
CA VAL A 176 14.47 -3.50 -22.28
C VAL A 176 14.44 -4.90 -21.66
N PHE A 177 15.49 -5.70 -21.91
CA PHE A 177 15.62 -7.03 -21.31
C PHE A 177 15.50 -6.94 -19.79
N THR A 178 14.61 -7.72 -19.17
CA THR A 178 14.25 -7.54 -17.76
C THR A 178 14.24 -8.85 -16.98
N ILE A 179 14.84 -8.85 -15.79
CA ILE A 179 14.76 -9.93 -14.80
C ILE A 179 13.80 -9.50 -13.67
N PRO A 180 12.57 -10.04 -13.63
CA PRO A 180 11.55 -9.61 -12.67
C PRO A 180 11.63 -10.38 -11.36
N ALA A 181 11.93 -9.72 -10.23
CA ALA A 181 11.85 -10.31 -8.89
C ALA A 181 10.70 -9.69 -8.09
N ASN A 182 9.75 -10.50 -7.63
CA ASN A 182 8.69 -10.08 -6.73
C ASN A 182 8.86 -10.83 -5.40
N ILE A 183 9.21 -10.10 -4.34
CA ILE A 183 9.53 -10.68 -3.04
C ILE A 183 8.46 -10.37 -1.98
N ARG A 184 7.21 -10.16 -2.40
CA ARG A 184 6.07 -9.88 -1.51
C ARG A 184 5.93 -10.94 -0.42
N GLU A 185 5.75 -10.48 0.81
CA GLU A 185 5.44 -11.32 1.97
C GLU A 185 4.24 -12.25 1.74
N ALA A 186 4.19 -13.36 2.49
CA ALA A 186 3.07 -14.28 2.43
C ALA A 186 1.82 -13.60 3.00
N LEU A 187 0.78 -13.49 2.18
CA LEU A 187 -0.48 -12.88 2.59
C LEU A 187 -1.39 -13.92 3.26
N PRO A 188 -2.28 -13.49 4.18
CA PRO A 188 -3.35 -14.33 4.71
C PRO A 188 -4.20 -14.98 3.61
N GLU A 189 -4.76 -16.16 3.90
CA GLU A 189 -5.68 -16.86 3.00
C GLU A 189 -6.84 -15.94 2.55
N GLY A 190 -7.12 -15.96 1.25
CA GLY A 190 -8.18 -15.16 0.63
C GLY A 190 -7.76 -13.75 0.19
N ILE A 191 -6.52 -13.31 0.45
CA ILE A 191 -6.01 -12.03 -0.06
C ILE A 191 -5.18 -12.26 -1.34
N ALA A 192 -5.82 -12.08 -2.49
CA ALA A 192 -5.13 -12.10 -3.78
C ALA A 192 -4.42 -10.76 -4.06
N THR A 193 -3.21 -10.83 -4.63
CA THR A 193 -2.45 -9.67 -5.12
C THR A 193 -1.72 -10.03 -6.39
N TYR A 194 -1.54 -9.06 -7.28
CA TYR A 194 -0.90 -9.26 -8.57
C TYR A 194 0.17 -8.20 -8.83
N PRO A 195 1.33 -8.53 -9.46
CA PRO A 195 1.75 -9.88 -9.87
C PRO A 195 1.99 -10.83 -8.69
N PRO A 196 1.96 -12.17 -8.91
CA PRO A 196 2.25 -13.15 -7.87
C PRO A 196 3.71 -13.10 -7.43
N PRO A 197 4.03 -13.50 -6.17
CA PRO A 197 5.39 -13.49 -5.65
C PRO A 197 6.24 -14.65 -6.19
N ASP A 198 7.54 -14.42 -6.34
CA ASP A 198 8.55 -15.47 -6.55
C ASP A 198 8.86 -16.14 -5.21
N VAL A 199 8.02 -17.10 -4.80
CA VAL A 199 8.03 -17.70 -3.46
C VAL A 199 9.42 -18.20 -3.03
N ARG A 200 10.13 -18.89 -3.93
CA ARG A 200 11.48 -19.41 -3.63
C ARG A 200 12.54 -18.33 -3.54
N LEU A 201 12.46 -17.31 -4.41
CA LEU A 201 13.38 -16.18 -4.36
C LEU A 201 13.16 -15.38 -3.07
N ARG A 202 11.91 -15.12 -2.70
CA ARG A 202 11.57 -14.48 -1.42
C ARG A 202 12.17 -15.24 -0.24
N ALA A 203 11.96 -16.56 -0.20
CA ALA A 203 12.50 -17.38 0.87
C ALA A 203 14.02 -17.24 1.00
N TYR A 204 14.76 -17.09 -0.12
CA TYR A 204 16.21 -16.83 -0.08
C TYR A 204 16.57 -15.55 0.70
N PHE A 205 15.74 -14.51 0.61
CA PHE A 205 15.91 -13.24 1.34
C PHE A 205 15.39 -13.29 2.80
N ASP A 206 14.55 -14.25 3.17
CA ASP A 206 13.99 -14.35 4.52
C ASP A 206 14.98 -14.95 5.55
N TYR A 207 15.98 -15.73 5.10
CA TYR A 207 16.94 -16.45 5.97
C TYR A 207 18.15 -15.61 6.40
N HIS A 208 17.96 -14.44 7.03
CA HIS A 208 19.07 -13.50 7.27
C HIS A 208 19.22 -12.97 8.72
N TYR A 209 18.39 -13.38 9.66
CA TYR A 209 18.33 -12.78 11.01
C TYR A 209 19.65 -12.84 11.80
N ASN A 210 20.47 -13.87 11.60
CA ASN A 210 21.71 -14.09 12.36
C ASN A 210 23.00 -13.96 11.52
N LYS A 211 22.91 -13.40 10.30
CA LYS A 211 24.05 -13.34 9.37
C LYS A 211 24.79 -12.02 9.50
N SER A 212 26.12 -12.05 9.37
CA SER A 212 26.95 -10.85 9.28
C SER A 212 26.70 -10.11 7.96
N ASP A 213 27.02 -8.82 7.92
CA ASP A 213 26.91 -8.01 6.71
C ASP A 213 27.77 -8.57 5.56
N GLN A 214 28.97 -9.10 5.88
CA GLN A 214 29.87 -9.75 4.91
C GLN A 214 29.27 -11.03 4.33
N LEU A 215 28.67 -11.88 5.17
CA LEU A 215 28.03 -13.11 4.70
C LEU A 215 26.82 -12.80 3.80
N LEU A 216 26.02 -11.78 4.13
CA LEU A 216 24.93 -11.37 3.23
C LEU A 216 25.43 -10.84 1.89
N GLN A 217 26.50 -10.05 1.90
CA GLN A 217 27.10 -9.56 0.67
C GLN A 217 27.63 -10.72 -0.20
N ALA A 218 28.24 -11.74 0.41
CA ALA A 218 28.65 -12.95 -0.29
C ALA A 218 27.45 -13.70 -0.90
N GLU A 219 26.39 -13.91 -0.12
CA GLU A 219 25.18 -14.61 -0.58
C GLU A 219 24.49 -13.88 -1.73
N TYR A 220 24.37 -12.56 -1.66
CA TYR A 220 23.78 -11.76 -2.75
C TYR A 220 24.66 -11.75 -4.00
N ALA A 221 26.00 -11.71 -3.85
CA ALA A 221 26.90 -11.82 -4.99
C ALA A 221 26.78 -13.18 -5.69
N ILE A 222 26.71 -14.26 -4.91
CA ILE A 222 26.49 -15.64 -5.41
C ILE A 222 25.13 -15.75 -6.11
N LEU A 223 24.07 -15.23 -5.50
CA LEU A 223 22.72 -15.23 -6.10
C LEU A 223 22.72 -14.52 -7.45
N LEU A 224 23.24 -13.28 -7.51
CA LEU A 224 23.27 -12.49 -8.74
C LEU A 224 24.15 -13.15 -9.82
N LYS A 225 25.31 -13.70 -9.44
CA LYS A 225 26.17 -14.50 -10.34
C LYS A 225 25.38 -15.60 -11.03
N HIS A 226 24.62 -16.39 -10.27
CA HIS A 226 23.83 -17.52 -10.81
C HIS A 226 22.57 -17.07 -11.53
N MET A 227 21.96 -15.95 -11.15
CA MET A 227 20.86 -15.35 -11.92
C MET A 227 21.34 -14.91 -13.31
N PHE A 228 22.49 -14.23 -13.41
CA PHE A 228 23.05 -13.80 -14.69
C PHE A 228 23.53 -14.98 -15.55
N ALA A 229 24.12 -16.01 -14.94
CA ALA A 229 24.52 -17.23 -15.65
C ALA A 229 23.28 -17.97 -16.20
N THR A 230 22.23 -18.09 -15.39
CA THR A 230 20.95 -18.69 -15.80
C THR A 230 20.29 -17.91 -16.92
N ALA A 231 20.26 -16.57 -16.80
CA ALA A 231 19.74 -15.68 -17.83
C ALA A 231 20.52 -15.86 -19.14
N THR A 232 21.86 -15.87 -19.09
CA THR A 232 22.73 -16.11 -20.24
C THR A 232 22.39 -17.42 -20.95
N ALA A 233 22.23 -18.51 -20.20
CA ALA A 233 21.92 -19.82 -20.76
C ALA A 233 20.54 -19.85 -21.46
N ARG A 234 19.53 -19.21 -20.86
CA ARG A 234 18.15 -19.20 -21.38
C ARG A 234 17.96 -18.20 -22.51
N VAL A 235 18.60 -17.03 -22.46
CA VAL A 235 18.53 -16.01 -23.51
C VAL A 235 18.97 -16.58 -24.85
N ARG A 236 20.02 -17.41 -24.91
CA ARG A 236 20.46 -18.03 -26.17
C ARG A 236 19.37 -18.87 -26.85
N ILE A 237 18.46 -19.45 -26.05
CA ILE A 237 17.35 -20.26 -26.53
C ILE A 237 16.17 -19.37 -26.94
N VAL A 238 15.85 -18.35 -26.13
CA VAL A 238 14.69 -17.47 -26.32
C VAL A 238 14.91 -16.43 -27.41
N ALA A 239 16.13 -15.87 -27.48
CA ALA A 239 16.50 -14.82 -28.42
C ALA A 239 16.39 -15.30 -29.86
N ARG A 240 16.90 -16.50 -30.16
CA ARG A 240 17.15 -16.95 -31.54
C ARG A 240 17.96 -15.87 -32.27
N ASP A 241 17.38 -15.19 -33.26
CA ASP A 241 18.00 -14.08 -33.99
C ASP A 241 17.57 -12.68 -33.53
N ARG A 242 16.65 -12.57 -32.57
CA ARG A 242 16.06 -11.30 -32.09
C ARG A 242 17.07 -10.49 -31.26
N LYS A 243 16.98 -9.17 -31.33
CA LYS A 243 17.78 -8.21 -30.56
C LYS A 243 16.95 -7.03 -30.05
N GLY A 244 17.49 -6.26 -29.11
CA GLY A 244 16.85 -5.06 -28.60
C GLY A 244 15.45 -5.33 -28.04
N SER A 245 14.46 -4.51 -28.43
CA SER A 245 13.07 -4.63 -27.97
C SER A 245 12.38 -5.93 -28.42
N GLU A 246 12.76 -6.50 -29.56
CA GLU A 246 12.21 -7.80 -30.00
C GLU A 246 12.67 -8.94 -29.07
N LEU A 247 13.93 -8.89 -28.64
CA LEU A 247 14.46 -9.80 -27.63
C LEU A 247 13.76 -9.57 -26.28
N ALA A 248 13.63 -8.32 -25.85
CA ALA A 248 12.98 -7.96 -24.59
C ALA A 248 11.53 -8.49 -24.54
N THR A 249 10.75 -8.26 -25.60
CA THR A 249 9.37 -8.75 -25.73
C THR A 249 9.29 -10.28 -25.71
N ALA A 250 10.18 -10.96 -26.45
CA ALA A 250 10.21 -12.43 -26.46
C ALA A 250 10.59 -13.01 -25.10
N TRP A 251 11.54 -12.38 -24.41
CA TRP A 251 11.96 -12.75 -23.06
C TRP A 251 10.86 -12.52 -22.02
N ALA A 252 10.22 -11.35 -22.02
CA ALA A 252 9.11 -11.03 -21.14
C ALA A 252 7.95 -12.02 -21.33
N SER A 253 7.62 -12.33 -22.59
CA SER A 253 6.59 -13.33 -22.92
C SER A 253 6.99 -14.74 -22.43
N TYR A 254 8.25 -15.13 -22.60
CA TYR A 254 8.77 -16.42 -22.12
C TYR A 254 8.60 -16.58 -20.61
N LEU A 255 8.96 -15.56 -19.82
CA LEU A 255 8.83 -15.60 -18.36
C LEU A 255 7.37 -15.57 -17.88
N LYS A 256 6.48 -14.87 -18.59
CA LYS A 256 5.05 -14.76 -18.24
C LYS A 256 4.22 -15.97 -18.67
N ASP A 257 4.75 -16.83 -19.53
CA ASP A 257 4.03 -17.98 -20.06
C ASP A 257 3.51 -18.89 -18.94
N GLY A 258 2.19 -19.06 -18.89
CA GLY A 258 1.49 -19.81 -17.85
C GLY A 258 1.31 -19.09 -16.50
N GLN A 259 1.59 -17.78 -16.38
CA GLN A 259 1.38 -17.02 -15.15
C GLN A 259 -0.12 -16.88 -14.82
N ALA A 260 -0.47 -17.11 -13.55
CA ALA A 260 -1.84 -17.05 -13.03
C ALA A 260 -1.93 -16.06 -11.84
N ASP A 261 -3.12 -15.93 -11.23
CA ASP A 261 -3.31 -15.13 -10.02
C ASP A 261 -2.58 -15.74 -8.81
N GLU A 262 -2.49 -17.08 -8.76
CA GLU A 262 -1.95 -17.84 -7.63
C GLU A 262 -0.42 -18.01 -7.69
N GLY A 263 0.20 -17.85 -8.87
CA GLY A 263 1.60 -18.20 -9.06
C GLY A 263 2.20 -17.72 -10.37
N VAL A 264 3.53 -17.65 -10.36
CA VAL A 264 4.33 -17.34 -11.55
C VAL A 264 4.23 -18.47 -12.58
N GLY A 265 4.48 -18.16 -13.85
CA GLY A 265 4.52 -19.16 -14.92
C GLY A 265 5.68 -20.15 -14.77
N GLY A 266 5.54 -21.35 -15.34
CA GLY A 266 6.50 -22.44 -15.16
C GLY A 266 7.92 -22.11 -15.66
N ASN A 267 8.07 -21.26 -16.67
CA ASN A 267 9.38 -20.80 -17.15
C ASN A 267 10.08 -19.88 -16.15
N ARG A 268 9.35 -18.97 -15.50
CA ARG A 268 9.88 -18.09 -14.46
C ARG A 268 10.21 -18.86 -13.19
N GLU A 269 9.37 -19.82 -12.81
CA GLU A 269 9.64 -20.74 -11.71
C GLU A 269 10.94 -21.52 -11.99
N ALA A 270 11.07 -22.15 -13.15
CA ALA A 270 12.26 -22.92 -13.53
C ALA A 270 13.52 -22.05 -13.65
N PHE A 271 13.40 -20.78 -14.04
CA PHE A 271 14.50 -19.82 -14.05
C PHE A 271 15.04 -19.60 -12.63
N TYR A 272 14.17 -19.27 -11.68
CA TYR A 272 14.58 -19.04 -10.30
C TYR A 272 15.03 -20.33 -9.61
N GLU A 273 14.38 -21.45 -9.88
CA GLU A 273 14.79 -22.77 -9.41
C GLU A 273 16.26 -23.05 -9.74
N ALA A 274 16.62 -22.95 -11.02
CA ALA A 274 17.97 -23.24 -11.48
C ALA A 274 19.02 -22.30 -10.85
N ALA A 275 18.72 -21.00 -10.80
CA ALA A 275 19.62 -20.01 -10.21
C ALA A 275 19.81 -20.26 -8.70
N LEU A 276 18.73 -20.56 -7.98
CA LEU A 276 18.75 -20.77 -6.53
C LEU A 276 19.42 -22.10 -6.16
N THR A 277 19.18 -23.19 -6.88
CA THR A 277 19.87 -24.47 -6.66
C THR A 277 21.39 -24.31 -6.80
N ALA A 278 21.84 -23.60 -7.84
CA ALA A 278 23.26 -23.33 -8.04
C ALA A 278 23.82 -22.40 -6.94
N ALA A 279 23.07 -21.37 -6.56
CA ALA A 279 23.45 -20.46 -5.49
C ALA A 279 23.53 -21.16 -4.12
N GLU A 280 22.62 -22.08 -3.81
CA GLU A 280 22.64 -22.85 -2.57
C GLU A 280 23.85 -23.78 -2.48
N LYS A 281 24.27 -24.36 -3.60
CA LYS A 281 25.49 -25.19 -3.67
C LYS A 281 26.73 -24.37 -3.33
N ASP A 282 26.88 -23.19 -3.96
CA ASP A 282 28.02 -22.30 -3.69
C ASP A 282 27.92 -21.70 -2.28
N ARG A 283 26.71 -21.39 -1.80
CA ARG A 283 26.48 -20.86 -0.44
C ARG A 283 26.93 -21.83 0.65
N LYS A 284 26.68 -23.14 0.51
CA LYS A 284 27.14 -24.13 1.49
C LYS A 284 28.66 -24.08 1.70
N LEU A 285 29.42 -23.88 0.62
CA LEU A 285 30.88 -23.74 0.70
C LEU A 285 31.33 -22.50 1.49
N VAL A 286 30.50 -21.44 1.53
CA VAL A 286 30.77 -20.21 2.29
C VAL A 286 30.32 -20.31 3.74
N CYS A 287 29.20 -21.00 4.00
CA CYS A 287 28.64 -21.14 5.35
C CYS A 287 29.28 -22.25 6.19
N GLU A 288 29.93 -23.24 5.58
CA GLU A 288 30.55 -24.38 6.30
C GLU A 288 31.94 -24.05 6.86
N ASP A 289 32.59 -22.97 6.40
CA ASP A 289 33.95 -22.57 6.81
C ASP A 289 33.98 -21.07 7.14
N ASP A 290 33.64 -20.73 8.39
CA ASP A 290 33.55 -19.34 8.89
C ASP A 290 34.90 -18.58 8.81
N ASP A 291 36.01 -19.30 8.63
CA ASP A 291 37.33 -18.72 8.40
C ASP A 291 37.57 -18.33 6.92
N VAL A 292 36.76 -18.84 5.97
CA VAL A 292 36.84 -18.44 4.55
C VAL A 292 36.47 -16.99 4.35
N LEU A 293 35.43 -16.49 5.04
CA LEU A 293 35.05 -15.07 4.99
C LEU A 293 36.12 -14.14 5.56
N LYS A 294 36.98 -14.66 6.46
CA LYS A 294 38.12 -13.92 7.02
C LYS A 294 39.34 -13.89 6.10
N ARG A 295 39.36 -14.70 5.02
CA ARG A 295 40.45 -14.69 4.05
C ARG A 295 40.47 -13.36 3.30
N PRO A 296 41.59 -12.62 3.31
CA PRO A 296 41.70 -11.37 2.59
C PRO A 296 41.35 -11.54 1.11
N GLY A 297 40.47 -10.68 0.58
CA GLY A 297 40.08 -10.67 -0.84
C GLY A 297 39.03 -11.70 -1.25
N PHE A 298 38.51 -12.56 -0.34
CA PHE A 298 37.50 -13.56 -0.71
C PHE A 298 36.22 -12.93 -1.29
N LEU A 299 35.69 -11.88 -0.65
CA LEU A 299 34.54 -11.14 -1.16
C LEU A 299 34.83 -10.48 -2.51
N ASP A 300 36.04 -9.97 -2.71
CA ASP A 300 36.43 -9.35 -3.98
C ASP A 300 36.42 -10.39 -5.11
N THR A 301 36.87 -11.63 -4.85
CA THR A 301 36.76 -12.75 -5.80
C THR A 301 35.30 -13.04 -6.16
N LEU A 302 34.39 -13.11 -5.17
CA LEU A 302 32.96 -13.31 -5.45
C LEU A 302 32.36 -12.16 -6.27
N PHE A 303 32.76 -10.92 -5.99
CA PHE A 303 32.33 -9.77 -6.78
C PHE A 303 32.87 -9.81 -8.21
N GLN A 304 34.12 -10.24 -8.41
CA GLN A 304 34.70 -10.43 -9.74
C GLN A 304 33.98 -11.54 -10.53
N GLU A 305 33.66 -12.66 -9.88
CA GLU A 305 32.90 -13.74 -10.51
C GLU A 305 31.47 -13.31 -10.89
N MET A 306 30.80 -12.57 -10.00
CA MET A 306 29.49 -11.98 -10.30
C MET A 306 29.57 -11.01 -11.48
N ASN A 307 30.57 -10.13 -11.48
CA ASN A 307 30.76 -9.15 -12.55
C ASN A 307 31.05 -9.84 -13.90
N ALA A 308 31.91 -10.86 -13.92
CA ALA A 308 32.18 -11.66 -15.11
C ALA A 308 30.90 -12.34 -15.65
N SER A 309 30.04 -12.88 -14.77
CA SER A 309 28.74 -13.45 -15.16
C SER A 309 27.80 -12.39 -15.74
N ALA A 310 27.75 -11.20 -15.14
CA ALA A 310 26.97 -10.06 -15.63
C ALA A 310 27.47 -9.59 -17.01
N GLU A 311 28.78 -9.43 -17.19
CA GLU A 311 29.39 -9.08 -18.48
C GLU A 311 29.06 -10.12 -19.55
N GLN A 312 29.12 -11.41 -19.21
CA GLN A 312 28.79 -12.48 -20.15
C GLN A 312 27.33 -12.43 -20.59
N MET A 313 26.42 -12.11 -19.67
CA MET A 313 25.00 -11.89 -19.98
C MET A 313 24.84 -10.70 -20.92
N ILE A 314 25.42 -9.56 -20.59
CA ILE A 314 25.40 -8.33 -21.40
C ILE A 314 25.93 -8.60 -22.83
N ARG A 315 27.07 -9.28 -22.96
CA ARG A 315 27.62 -9.69 -24.27
C ARG A 315 26.67 -10.60 -25.05
N THR A 316 25.91 -11.46 -24.36
CA THR A 316 24.95 -12.39 -24.97
C THR A 316 23.68 -11.67 -25.45
N LEU A 317 23.25 -10.59 -24.78
CA LEU A 317 22.17 -9.73 -25.25
C LEU A 317 22.53 -9.02 -26.57
N GLY A 318 23.84 -8.85 -26.82
CA GLY A 318 24.38 -8.18 -28.00
C GLY A 318 24.48 -6.66 -27.82
N PRO A 319 25.13 -5.95 -28.74
CA PRO A 319 25.28 -4.50 -28.65
C PRO A 319 23.91 -3.83 -28.73
N SER A 320 23.64 -2.92 -27.79
CA SER A 320 22.57 -1.94 -27.95
C SER A 320 22.84 -1.08 -29.19
N SER A 321 21.79 -0.55 -29.80
CA SER A 321 21.91 0.37 -30.94
C SER A 321 22.62 1.69 -30.59
N SER A 322 22.86 1.96 -29.30
CA SER A 322 23.67 3.07 -28.77
C SER A 322 24.38 2.64 -27.49
N ALA A 323 25.61 3.12 -27.27
CA ALA A 323 26.37 2.90 -26.02
C ALA A 323 25.70 3.53 -24.78
N ASP A 324 24.75 4.44 -25.02
CA ASP A 324 24.15 5.32 -24.02
C ASP A 324 22.82 4.79 -23.47
N LYS A 325 22.53 3.49 -23.67
CA LYS A 325 21.23 2.88 -23.36
C LYS A 325 21.33 1.75 -22.35
N THR A 326 20.29 1.66 -21.53
CA THR A 326 20.10 0.58 -20.58
C THR A 326 19.86 -0.72 -21.34
N GLN A 327 20.67 -1.74 -21.05
CA GLN A 327 20.56 -3.04 -21.72
C GLN A 327 19.83 -4.07 -20.89
N CYS A 328 19.87 -3.95 -19.56
CA CYS A 328 19.20 -4.87 -18.65
C CYS A 328 18.53 -4.11 -17.50
N LEU A 329 17.30 -4.47 -17.18
CA LEU A 329 16.62 -4.10 -15.94
C LEU A 329 16.56 -5.32 -15.01
N LEU A 330 16.83 -5.10 -13.73
CA LEU A 330 16.50 -6.06 -12.69
C LEU A 330 15.67 -5.32 -11.65
N TYR A 331 14.41 -5.71 -11.48
CA TYR A 331 13.54 -5.03 -10.52
C TYR A 331 13.18 -5.95 -9.35
N PHE A 332 13.08 -5.35 -8.18
CA PHE A 332 12.53 -5.95 -6.96
C PHE A 332 11.20 -5.29 -6.65
N ASP A 333 10.11 -6.01 -6.92
CA ASP A 333 8.76 -5.63 -6.53
C ASP A 333 8.47 -6.04 -5.09
N GLU A 334 7.70 -5.20 -4.41
CA GLU A 334 7.37 -5.33 -2.99
C GLU A 334 8.61 -5.49 -2.08
N ALA A 335 9.67 -4.75 -2.38
CA ALA A 335 10.97 -4.95 -1.75
C ALA A 335 11.08 -4.46 -0.29
N HIS A 336 9.98 -4.05 0.35
CA HIS A 336 9.98 -3.32 1.61
C HIS A 336 10.59 -4.10 2.77
N SER A 337 10.45 -5.43 2.77
CA SER A 337 11.08 -6.33 3.73
C SER A 337 12.61 -6.20 3.75
N LEU A 338 13.25 -5.88 2.62
CA LEU A 338 14.71 -5.70 2.57
C LEU A 338 15.18 -4.50 3.38
N THR A 339 14.31 -3.52 3.62
CA THR A 339 14.69 -2.30 4.33
C THR A 339 14.59 -2.39 5.84
N GLU A 340 14.10 -3.51 6.37
CA GLU A 340 13.97 -3.70 7.80
C GLU A 340 15.36 -3.70 8.49
N PRO A 341 15.51 -2.93 9.58
CA PRO A 341 16.75 -2.94 10.34
C PRO A 341 16.97 -4.33 10.97
N PRO A 342 18.23 -4.73 11.21
CA PRO A 342 18.51 -5.98 11.90
C PRO A 342 17.89 -5.96 13.32
N LYS A 343 17.25 -7.08 13.70
CA LYS A 343 16.65 -7.23 15.04
C LYS A 343 17.66 -7.06 16.18
N VAL A 344 18.90 -7.52 15.94
CA VAL A 344 20.03 -7.34 16.86
C VAL A 344 21.15 -6.65 16.08
N VAL A 345 21.46 -5.42 16.47
CA VAL A 345 22.64 -4.69 15.97
C VAL A 345 23.85 -5.21 16.71
N SER A 346 24.87 -5.66 15.99
CA SER A 346 26.14 -6.11 16.54
C SER A 346 27.32 -5.57 15.72
N GLU A 347 28.55 -5.75 16.19
CA GLU A 347 29.75 -5.31 15.46
C GLU A 347 29.84 -5.90 14.04
N VAL A 348 29.28 -7.10 13.83
CA VAL A 348 29.29 -7.81 12.55
C VAL A 348 28.00 -7.61 11.73
N ARG A 349 26.97 -6.99 12.31
CA ARG A 349 25.64 -6.81 11.71
C ARG A 349 25.11 -5.42 12.00
N THR A 350 25.34 -4.51 11.07
CA THR A 350 25.04 -3.08 11.20
C THR A 350 24.05 -2.56 10.16
N ARG A 351 23.81 -3.32 9.08
CA ARG A 351 23.04 -2.86 7.91
C ARG A 351 21.80 -3.72 7.65
N SER A 352 20.77 -3.12 7.05
CA SER A 352 19.63 -3.87 6.53
C SER A 352 20.02 -4.74 5.32
N PRO A 353 19.22 -5.75 4.96
CA PRO A 353 19.37 -6.51 3.71
C PRO A 353 19.52 -5.62 2.47
N TYR A 354 18.71 -4.56 2.36
CA TYR A 354 18.73 -3.59 1.25
C TYR A 354 20.09 -2.91 1.10
N HIS A 355 20.68 -2.45 2.21
CA HIS A 355 21.99 -1.79 2.17
C HIS A 355 23.14 -2.74 1.85
N ASN A 356 23.05 -4.00 2.29
CA ASN A 356 23.99 -5.04 1.91
C ASN A 356 23.88 -5.37 0.42
N LEU A 357 22.65 -5.52 -0.09
CA LEU A 357 22.40 -5.68 -1.52
C LEU A 357 22.95 -4.49 -2.31
N GLY A 358 22.68 -3.25 -1.90
CA GLY A 358 23.22 -2.05 -2.54
C GLY A 358 24.76 -2.01 -2.61
N THR A 359 25.45 -2.56 -1.61
CA THR A 359 26.92 -2.73 -1.65
C THR A 359 27.35 -3.67 -2.77
N VAL A 360 26.64 -4.78 -2.96
CA VAL A 360 26.89 -5.74 -4.05
C VAL A 360 26.55 -5.11 -5.41
N LEU A 361 25.39 -4.46 -5.53
CA LEU A 361 24.94 -3.80 -6.76
C LEU A 361 25.90 -2.67 -7.19
N SER A 362 26.54 -1.98 -6.25
CA SER A 362 27.53 -0.95 -6.55
C SER A 362 28.77 -1.47 -7.29
N GLN A 363 29.04 -2.79 -7.25
CA GLN A 363 30.12 -3.42 -8.02
C GLN A 363 29.81 -3.54 -9.51
N LEU A 364 28.54 -3.35 -9.89
CA LEU A 364 28.05 -3.45 -11.27
C LEU A 364 27.76 -2.08 -11.88
N VAL A 365 28.18 -0.98 -11.22
CA VAL A 365 27.85 0.40 -11.60
C VAL A 365 28.32 0.78 -13.01
N ASP A 366 29.38 0.14 -13.52
CA ASP A 366 29.93 0.42 -14.85
C ASP A 366 29.19 -0.33 -15.97
N LEU A 367 28.42 -1.38 -15.64
CA LEU A 367 27.65 -2.15 -16.61
C LEU A 367 26.29 -1.51 -16.91
N PRO A 368 25.75 -1.62 -18.14
CA PRO A 368 24.45 -1.03 -18.54
C PRO A 368 23.23 -1.79 -17.95
N ILE A 369 23.31 -2.09 -16.65
CA ILE A 369 22.29 -2.76 -15.83
C ILE A 369 21.70 -1.72 -14.87
N PHE A 370 20.39 -1.60 -14.85
CA PHE A 370 19.66 -0.77 -13.90
C PHE A 370 18.87 -1.61 -12.91
N PHE A 371 18.95 -1.24 -11.63
CA PHE A 371 18.24 -1.90 -10.55
C PHE A 371 17.04 -1.04 -10.12
N VAL A 372 15.83 -1.62 -10.14
CA VAL A 372 14.60 -0.88 -9.82
C VAL A 372 13.96 -1.45 -8.57
N PHE A 373 13.72 -0.62 -7.56
CA PHE A 373 13.03 -1.03 -6.35
C PHE A 373 11.61 -0.47 -6.36
N LEU A 374 10.62 -1.34 -6.49
CA LEU A 374 9.22 -0.98 -6.38
C LEU A 374 8.76 -1.27 -4.96
N SER A 375 8.17 -0.26 -4.33
CA SER A 375 7.68 -0.41 -2.97
C SER A 375 6.48 0.51 -2.74
N THR A 376 5.53 0.03 -1.96
CA THR A 376 4.50 0.88 -1.35
C THR A 376 4.99 1.50 -0.04
N ASN A 377 6.04 0.95 0.59
CA ASN A 377 6.66 1.53 1.77
C ASN A 377 7.30 2.85 1.38
N SER A 378 6.68 3.92 1.85
CA SER A 378 7.06 5.30 1.57
C SER A 378 7.96 5.89 2.64
N HIS A 379 8.53 5.07 3.54
CA HIS A 379 9.61 5.53 4.40
C HIS A 379 10.82 5.86 3.53
N LEU A 380 10.88 7.13 3.11
CA LEU A 380 11.90 7.66 2.22
C LEU A 380 13.31 7.34 2.74
N GLN A 381 13.52 7.45 4.05
CA GLN A 381 14.78 7.13 4.73
C GLN A 381 15.25 5.69 4.55
N LYS A 382 14.34 4.75 4.26
CA LYS A 382 14.65 3.32 4.15
C LYS A 382 15.12 2.93 2.74
N PHE A 383 14.42 3.40 1.71
CA PHE A 383 14.74 3.07 0.31
C PHE A 383 15.62 4.11 -0.39
N ALA A 384 15.45 5.38 -0.03
CA ALA A 384 16.18 6.49 -0.62
C ALA A 384 16.64 7.45 0.49
N PRO A 385 17.52 6.99 1.40
CA PRO A 385 18.04 7.85 2.47
C PRO A 385 18.69 9.11 1.90
N SER A 386 18.66 10.17 2.71
CA SER A 386 19.47 11.36 2.46
C SER A 386 20.96 10.98 2.42
N ALA A 387 21.80 11.79 1.78
CA ALA A 387 23.24 11.53 1.77
C ALA A 387 23.85 11.44 3.18
N ARG A 388 23.29 12.20 4.14
CA ARG A 388 23.74 12.21 5.55
C ARG A 388 23.41 10.90 6.28
N ASP A 389 22.26 10.34 5.98
CA ASP A 389 21.74 9.14 6.66
C ASP A 389 22.12 7.85 5.93
N HIS A 390 22.81 7.95 4.79
CA HIS A 390 23.15 6.79 3.97
C HIS A 390 24.28 5.95 4.62
N PRO A 391 24.08 4.63 4.86
CA PRO A 391 25.08 3.78 5.55
C PRO A 391 26.40 3.59 4.79
N SER A 392 26.39 3.73 3.47
CA SER A 392 27.61 3.76 2.64
C SER A 392 28.35 5.09 2.80
N LEU A 393 29.61 4.99 3.25
CA LEU A 393 30.56 6.11 3.26
C LEU A 393 30.73 6.78 1.89
N ARG A 394 30.50 6.07 0.79
CA ARG A 394 30.68 6.64 -0.55
C ARG A 394 29.53 7.59 -0.91
N ALA A 395 28.30 7.24 -0.51
CA ALA A 395 27.14 8.10 -0.65
C ALA A 395 27.25 9.34 0.25
N SER A 396 27.67 9.16 1.51
CA SER A 396 27.86 10.29 2.43
C SER A 396 29.07 11.18 2.09
N LYS A 397 30.03 10.67 1.29
CA LYS A 397 31.13 11.44 0.69
C LYS A 397 30.74 12.16 -0.62
N GLY A 398 29.45 12.23 -0.96
CA GLY A 398 28.94 13.07 -2.05
C GLY A 398 28.75 12.39 -3.41
N GLN A 399 28.74 11.05 -3.47
CA GLN A 399 28.31 10.37 -4.70
C GLN A 399 26.84 10.68 -5.02
N TYR A 400 26.54 10.83 -6.30
CA TYR A 400 25.21 11.19 -6.78
C TYR A 400 24.24 10.03 -6.52
N LEU A 401 23.11 10.36 -5.88
CA LEU A 401 22.01 9.45 -5.65
C LEU A 401 20.87 9.82 -6.62
N ILE A 402 20.38 8.84 -7.38
CA ILE A 402 19.30 9.02 -8.37
C ILE A 402 17.96 9.26 -7.66
N PRO A 403 17.28 10.41 -7.85
CA PRO A 403 16.05 10.73 -7.13
C PRO A 403 14.97 9.67 -7.39
N PRO A 404 14.10 9.37 -6.40
CA PRO A 404 13.02 8.42 -6.61
C PRO A 404 12.06 8.87 -7.73
N PHE A 405 11.55 7.89 -8.48
CA PHE A 405 10.56 8.13 -9.53
C PHE A 405 9.15 8.14 -8.92
N THR A 406 8.44 9.25 -9.04
CA THR A 406 7.09 9.44 -8.46
C THR A 406 5.99 9.64 -9.51
N GLU A 407 6.37 9.94 -10.77
CA GLU A 407 5.45 10.30 -11.85
C GLU A 407 4.82 9.06 -12.49
N LEU A 408 3.62 8.69 -12.04
CA LEU A 408 2.85 7.57 -12.58
C LEU A 408 1.55 8.05 -13.24
N PRO A 409 0.95 7.24 -14.15
CA PRO A 409 -0.22 7.66 -14.89
C PRO A 409 -1.40 8.02 -13.98
N PHE A 410 -2.08 9.11 -14.33
CA PHE A 410 -3.27 9.63 -13.65
C PHE A 410 -4.27 10.16 -14.69
N ASP A 411 -5.56 10.03 -14.45
CA ASP A 411 -6.66 10.48 -15.33
C ASP A 411 -6.63 9.96 -16.78
N VAL A 412 -5.84 8.92 -17.08
CA VAL A 412 -5.59 8.44 -18.45
C VAL A 412 -6.82 7.97 -19.23
N PHE A 413 -7.94 7.73 -18.54
CA PHE A 413 -9.20 7.28 -19.14
C PHE A 413 -10.29 8.35 -19.19
N THR A 414 -10.09 9.49 -18.52
CA THR A 414 -11.12 10.54 -18.40
C THR A 414 -11.52 11.07 -19.78
N ASP A 415 -10.54 11.37 -20.63
CA ASP A 415 -10.78 11.84 -22.00
C ASP A 415 -11.61 10.88 -22.85
N GLN A 416 -11.36 9.58 -22.72
CA GLN A 416 -12.12 8.56 -23.45
C GLN A 416 -13.59 8.59 -23.02
N VAL A 417 -13.84 8.68 -21.71
CA VAL A 417 -15.19 8.70 -21.14
C VAL A 417 -15.92 10.01 -21.48
N LEU A 418 -15.23 11.15 -21.44
CA LEU A 418 -15.77 12.44 -21.88
C LEU A 418 -16.12 12.44 -23.37
N LYS A 419 -15.28 11.86 -24.23
CA LYS A 419 -15.59 11.72 -25.67
C LYS A 419 -16.80 10.84 -25.91
N LYS A 420 -16.94 9.73 -25.18
CA LYS A 420 -18.13 8.85 -25.23
C LYS A 420 -19.40 9.62 -24.85
N MET A 421 -19.35 10.45 -23.80
CA MET A 421 -20.46 11.33 -23.42
C MET A 421 -20.76 12.44 -24.43
N LYS A 422 -19.76 12.97 -25.12
CA LYS A 422 -19.97 13.96 -26.19
C LYS A 422 -20.60 13.35 -27.44
N GLY A 423 -20.28 12.09 -27.72
CA GLY A 423 -20.76 11.36 -28.90
C GLY A 423 -22.09 10.62 -28.70
N SER A 424 -22.59 10.50 -27.46
CA SER A 424 -23.92 9.96 -27.21
C SER A 424 -24.99 11.00 -27.55
N ASN A 425 -26.15 10.55 -28.04
CA ASN A 425 -27.35 11.40 -28.18
C ASN A 425 -28.01 11.72 -26.83
N GLU A 426 -27.34 11.41 -25.72
CA GLU A 426 -27.87 11.67 -24.38
C GLU A 426 -27.61 13.12 -23.96
N PRO A 427 -28.55 13.76 -23.24
CA PRO A 427 -28.36 15.12 -22.76
C PRO A 427 -27.22 15.20 -21.74
N ARG A 428 -26.36 16.21 -21.89
CA ARG A 428 -25.36 16.54 -20.87
C ARG A 428 -26.09 16.98 -19.60
N SER A 429 -25.97 16.20 -18.54
CA SER A 429 -26.66 16.44 -17.28
C SER A 429 -25.79 16.02 -16.10
N LEU A 430 -26.04 16.61 -14.92
CA LEU A 430 -25.39 16.19 -13.67
C LEU A 430 -25.62 14.70 -13.39
N ARG A 431 -26.79 14.17 -13.76
CA ARG A 431 -27.11 12.74 -13.63
C ARG A 431 -26.14 11.85 -14.41
N ASN A 432 -25.72 12.27 -15.61
CA ASN A 432 -24.79 11.49 -16.44
C ASN A 432 -23.33 11.72 -16.01
N ALA A 433 -23.01 12.90 -15.49
CA ALA A 433 -21.67 13.23 -14.98
C ALA A 433 -21.33 12.53 -13.65
N CYS A 434 -22.32 12.28 -12.79
CA CYS A 434 -22.12 11.66 -11.48
C CYS A 434 -22.32 10.12 -11.50
N THR A 435 -21.93 9.43 -12.58
CA THR A 435 -22.00 7.96 -12.64
C THR A 435 -20.69 7.33 -12.17
N ILE A 436 -20.73 6.06 -11.73
CA ILE A 436 -19.53 5.32 -11.33
C ILE A 436 -18.54 5.17 -12.51
N GLU A 437 -19.02 5.07 -13.75
CA GLU A 437 -18.15 5.05 -14.94
C GLU A 437 -17.30 6.33 -15.04
N VAL A 438 -17.92 7.50 -14.87
CA VAL A 438 -17.21 8.79 -14.90
C VAL A 438 -16.27 8.92 -13.71
N MET A 439 -16.78 8.65 -12.51
CA MET A 439 -16.00 8.72 -11.27
C MET A 439 -14.75 7.83 -11.33
N SER A 440 -14.86 6.61 -11.85
CA SER A 440 -13.75 5.66 -11.94
C SER A 440 -12.75 5.98 -13.04
N SER A 441 -13.13 6.79 -14.04
CA SER A 441 -12.22 7.25 -15.10
C SER A 441 -11.24 8.32 -14.62
N MET A 442 -11.59 9.00 -13.53
CA MET A 442 -10.77 10.00 -12.85
C MET A 442 -9.90 9.32 -11.79
N GLY A 443 -8.66 9.76 -11.70
CA GLY A 443 -7.68 9.30 -10.73
C GLY A 443 -6.78 8.20 -11.25
N ARG A 444 -6.53 7.24 -10.37
CA ARG A 444 -5.70 6.07 -10.66
C ARG A 444 -6.35 5.18 -11.73
N PRO A 445 -5.57 4.66 -12.70
CA PRO A 445 -6.05 3.72 -13.72
C PRO A 445 -6.76 2.48 -13.15
N LEU A 446 -6.37 2.07 -11.92
CA LEU A 446 -6.94 0.94 -11.19
C LEU A 446 -8.48 1.01 -11.13
N TRP A 447 -9.06 2.18 -10.85
CA TRP A 447 -10.50 2.31 -10.64
C TRP A 447 -11.29 1.97 -11.89
N PHE A 448 -10.91 2.55 -13.02
CA PHE A 448 -11.62 2.39 -14.28
C PHE A 448 -11.55 0.96 -14.80
N VAL A 449 -10.36 0.35 -14.74
CA VAL A 449 -10.13 -1.02 -15.21
C VAL A 449 -10.98 -2.01 -14.40
N HIS A 450 -11.00 -1.87 -13.07
CA HIS A 450 -11.84 -2.71 -12.22
C HIS A 450 -13.34 -2.51 -12.49
N HIS A 451 -13.77 -1.27 -12.70
CA HIS A 451 -15.15 -0.98 -13.04
C HIS A 451 -15.57 -1.63 -14.37
N LYS A 452 -14.73 -1.53 -15.42
CA LYS A 452 -14.99 -2.18 -16.71
C LYS A 452 -15.16 -3.69 -16.62
N LEU A 453 -14.26 -4.36 -15.91
CA LEU A 453 -14.34 -5.81 -15.73
C LEU A 453 -15.62 -6.23 -15.01
N LEU A 454 -16.04 -5.47 -14.00
CA LEU A 454 -17.30 -5.71 -13.31
C LEU A 454 -18.50 -5.58 -14.25
N GLU A 455 -18.52 -4.56 -15.11
CA GLU A 455 -19.59 -4.36 -16.10
C GLU A 455 -19.61 -5.49 -17.15
N GLU A 456 -18.45 -5.96 -17.60
CA GLU A 456 -18.34 -7.08 -18.52
C GLU A 456 -18.85 -8.40 -17.90
N GLN A 457 -18.54 -8.65 -16.62
CA GLN A 457 -19.06 -9.81 -15.89
C GLN A 457 -20.59 -9.77 -15.74
N LYS A 458 -21.15 -8.58 -15.44
CA LYS A 458 -22.61 -8.39 -15.40
C LYS A 458 -23.24 -8.68 -16.76
N ARG A 459 -22.66 -8.17 -17.85
CA ARG A 459 -23.17 -8.37 -19.21
C ARG A 459 -23.13 -9.84 -19.63
N THR A 460 -22.08 -10.56 -19.25
CA THR A 460 -21.88 -11.98 -19.56
C THR A 460 -22.61 -12.93 -18.60
N ARG A 461 -23.34 -12.41 -17.60
CA ARG A 461 -24.04 -13.17 -16.55
C ARG A 461 -23.15 -14.17 -15.81
N GLN A 462 -21.85 -13.91 -15.76
CA GLN A 462 -20.93 -14.71 -14.97
C GLN A 462 -21.18 -14.48 -13.48
N ARG A 463 -20.86 -15.48 -12.65
CA ARG A 463 -20.90 -15.32 -11.19
C ARG A 463 -19.95 -14.18 -10.82
N ARG A 464 -20.42 -13.18 -10.06
CA ARG A 464 -19.60 -12.02 -9.66
C ARG A 464 -18.31 -12.49 -9.02
N SER A 465 -17.19 -12.13 -9.63
CA SER A 465 -15.85 -12.41 -9.09
C SER A 465 -15.08 -11.11 -8.79
N VAL A 466 -15.47 -10.00 -9.41
CA VAL A 466 -14.91 -8.66 -9.13
C VAL A 466 -15.78 -7.90 -8.13
N ASP A 467 -15.16 -7.32 -7.11
CA ASP A 467 -15.82 -6.44 -6.14
C ASP A 467 -16.25 -5.11 -6.77
N ALA A 468 -17.28 -4.47 -6.21
CA ALA A 468 -17.63 -3.11 -6.59
C ALA A 468 -16.44 -2.16 -6.36
N VAL A 469 -16.16 -1.27 -7.32
CA VAL A 469 -14.98 -0.39 -7.28
C VAL A 469 -14.91 0.48 -6.02
N VAL A 470 -16.07 0.95 -5.53
CA VAL A 470 -16.17 1.72 -4.28
C VAL A 470 -15.85 0.86 -3.05
N SER A 471 -16.23 -0.42 -3.05
CA SER A 471 -15.88 -1.35 -1.96
C SER A 471 -14.39 -1.64 -1.94
N MET A 472 -13.77 -1.82 -3.11
CA MET A 472 -12.31 -1.94 -3.21
C MET A 472 -11.60 -0.67 -2.70
N ALA A 473 -12.08 0.50 -3.10
CA ALA A 473 -11.57 1.78 -2.63
C ALA A 473 -11.71 1.93 -1.11
N TYR A 474 -12.84 1.52 -0.54
CA TYR A 474 -13.07 1.50 0.91
C TYR A 474 -12.04 0.62 1.63
N GLU A 475 -11.83 -0.61 1.18
CA GLU A 475 -10.84 -1.51 1.79
C GLU A 475 -9.42 -0.97 1.71
N LYS A 476 -9.04 -0.42 0.54
CA LYS A 476 -7.71 0.16 0.31
C LYS A 476 -7.48 1.43 1.12
N LEU A 477 -8.49 2.28 1.25
CA LEU A 477 -8.42 3.51 2.04
C LEU A 477 -8.34 3.22 3.54
N THR A 478 -9.00 2.15 4.01
CA THR A 478 -9.10 1.82 5.44
C THR A 478 -8.12 0.75 5.90
N SER A 479 -7.28 0.23 4.99
CA SER A 479 -6.39 -0.91 5.26
C SER A 479 -7.14 -2.14 5.82
N GLY A 480 -8.32 -2.44 5.31
CA GLY A 480 -9.12 -3.59 5.73
C GLY A 480 -9.75 -3.48 7.14
N GLY A 481 -9.80 -2.27 7.73
CA GLY A 481 -10.54 -2.02 8.97
C GLY A 481 -9.92 -2.61 10.25
N ALA A 482 -8.61 -2.86 10.27
CA ALA A 482 -7.93 -3.35 11.48
C ALA A 482 -8.12 -2.37 12.66
N PRO A 483 -8.58 -2.83 13.86
CA PRO A 483 -8.89 -1.94 14.99
C PRO A 483 -7.71 -1.08 15.46
N SER A 484 -6.48 -1.57 15.32
CA SER A 484 -5.25 -0.82 15.65
C SER A 484 -4.97 0.36 14.72
N ARG A 485 -5.72 0.48 13.60
CA ARG A 485 -5.47 1.45 12.53
C ARG A 485 -6.64 2.41 12.30
N THR A 486 -7.67 2.35 13.14
CA THR A 486 -8.88 3.18 13.01
C THR A 486 -8.56 4.67 12.92
N SER A 487 -7.66 5.18 13.76
CA SER A 487 -7.30 6.61 13.76
C SER A 487 -6.60 7.07 12.47
N GLN A 488 -5.78 6.22 11.85
CA GLN A 488 -5.13 6.51 10.57
C GLN A 488 -6.12 6.46 9.40
N ALA A 489 -7.05 5.50 9.43
CA ALA A 489 -8.12 5.40 8.45
C ALA A 489 -9.11 6.58 8.55
N GLU A 490 -9.45 7.02 9.77
CA GLU A 490 -10.23 8.23 10.04
C GLU A 490 -9.56 9.49 9.47
N LEU A 491 -8.26 9.67 9.75
CA LEU A 491 -7.48 10.78 9.21
C LEU A 491 -7.42 10.72 7.68
N ALA A 492 -7.22 9.54 7.10
CA ALA A 492 -7.18 9.33 5.65
C ALA A 492 -8.50 9.70 4.97
N ALA A 493 -9.61 9.14 5.47
CA ALA A 493 -10.94 9.40 4.93
C ALA A 493 -11.27 10.89 5.01
N LEU A 494 -10.94 11.54 6.13
CA LEU A 494 -11.13 12.98 6.25
C LEU A 494 -10.21 13.76 5.30
N SER A 495 -8.95 13.35 5.18
CA SER A 495 -7.98 13.97 4.26
C SER A 495 -8.45 13.94 2.81
N VAL A 496 -9.09 12.85 2.38
CA VAL A 496 -9.71 12.74 1.05
C VAL A 496 -10.86 13.74 0.91
N ARG A 497 -11.72 13.87 1.92
CA ARG A 497 -12.91 14.74 1.84
C ARG A 497 -12.55 16.23 1.86
N ILE A 498 -11.60 16.67 2.69
CA ILE A 498 -11.33 18.10 2.91
C ILE A 498 -9.93 18.56 2.52
N GLY A 499 -9.06 17.70 1.98
CA GLY A 499 -7.74 18.08 1.47
C GLY A 499 -6.73 18.45 2.56
N ILE A 500 -6.32 17.50 3.41
CA ILE A 500 -5.39 17.80 4.53
C ILE A 500 -3.93 17.81 4.06
N ALA A 501 -3.21 18.89 4.38
CA ALA A 501 -1.76 19.01 4.27
C ALA A 501 -1.04 18.70 5.60
N PHE A 502 0.09 17.99 5.53
CA PHE A 502 0.90 17.63 6.70
C PHE A 502 2.00 18.66 6.99
N GLU A 503 2.42 18.74 8.25
CA GLU A 503 3.51 19.60 8.70
C GLU A 503 4.88 18.99 8.34
N SER A 504 5.53 19.54 7.33
CA SER A 504 6.82 19.05 6.82
C SER A 504 7.99 19.17 7.81
N MET A 505 7.93 20.03 8.83
CA MET A 505 9.05 20.21 9.77
C MET A 505 9.00 19.28 10.99
N ASN A 506 7.89 18.60 11.23
CA ASN A 506 7.71 17.70 12.37
C ASN A 506 8.02 16.24 11.96
N PRO A 507 9.05 15.58 12.53
CA PRO A 507 9.37 14.19 12.20
C PRO A 507 8.22 13.21 12.41
N ALA A 508 7.41 13.39 13.47
CA ALA A 508 6.24 12.53 13.71
C ALA A 508 5.12 12.75 12.69
N ALA A 509 5.01 13.96 12.15
CA ALA A 509 4.10 14.27 11.05
C ALA A 509 4.57 13.63 9.74
N ARG A 510 5.87 13.68 9.42
CA ARG A 510 6.45 12.99 8.24
C ARG A 510 6.24 11.48 8.30
N GLU A 511 6.36 10.90 9.49
CA GLU A 511 6.10 9.48 9.71
C GLU A 511 4.62 9.15 9.48
N THR A 512 3.71 9.95 10.03
CA THR A 512 2.27 9.80 9.79
C THR A 512 1.92 9.98 8.31
N GLU A 513 2.47 11.00 7.65
CA GLU A 513 2.30 11.25 6.22
C GLU A 513 2.79 10.06 5.38
N SER A 514 3.93 9.46 5.75
CA SER A 514 4.43 8.25 5.10
C SER A 514 3.44 7.10 5.26
N GLN A 515 2.93 6.84 6.47
CA GLN A 515 1.93 5.79 6.68
C GLN A 515 0.66 5.99 5.84
N GLN A 516 0.26 7.26 5.61
CA GLN A 516 -0.88 7.59 4.75
C GLN A 516 -0.62 7.23 3.28
N VAL A 517 0.60 7.41 2.76
CA VAL A 517 0.98 7.01 1.40
C VAL A 517 1.04 5.49 1.27
N GLU A 518 1.67 4.83 2.23
CA GLU A 518 1.88 3.38 2.22
C GLU A 518 0.57 2.61 2.26
N ARG A 519 -0.37 3.06 3.10
CA ARG A 519 -1.52 2.24 3.53
C ARG A 519 -2.90 2.86 3.29
N HIS A 520 -2.96 4.14 2.96
CA HIS A 520 -4.22 4.89 2.93
C HIS A 520 -4.41 5.73 1.66
N MET A 521 -3.80 5.30 0.54
CA MET A 521 -4.04 5.86 -0.80
C MET A 521 -3.69 7.35 -0.95
N ARG A 522 -2.82 7.90 -0.10
CA ARG A 522 -2.28 9.25 -0.28
C ARG A 522 -1.22 9.26 -1.40
N ILE A 523 -1.20 10.30 -2.23
CA ILE A 523 -0.32 10.38 -3.41
C ILE A 523 0.94 11.16 -3.05
N VAL A 524 2.11 10.69 -3.52
CA VAL A 524 3.34 11.49 -3.51
C VAL A 524 3.38 12.36 -4.77
N TYR A 525 3.45 13.68 -4.63
CA TYR A 525 3.60 14.60 -5.76
C TYR A 525 5.07 14.74 -6.15
N ALA A 526 5.93 14.93 -5.16
CA ALA A 526 7.36 15.09 -5.39
C ALA A 526 8.17 14.64 -4.19
N ILE A 527 9.40 14.23 -4.46
CA ILE A 527 10.44 14.00 -3.46
C ILE A 527 11.60 14.95 -3.80
N PRO A 528 11.89 15.95 -2.95
CA PRO A 528 13.01 16.85 -3.17
C PRO A 528 14.34 16.10 -3.29
N GLU A 529 15.31 16.68 -4.03
CA GLU A 529 16.61 16.06 -4.29
C GLU A 529 17.36 15.64 -3.00
N HIS A 530 17.17 16.38 -1.91
CA HIS A 530 17.77 16.08 -0.59
C HIS A 530 17.12 14.90 0.15
N ARG A 531 15.91 14.46 -0.25
CA ARG A 531 15.19 13.28 0.26
C ARG A 531 14.87 13.28 1.76
N GLU A 532 14.68 14.45 2.36
CA GLU A 532 14.40 14.52 3.81
C GLU A 532 12.90 14.43 4.15
N TYR A 533 12.04 14.70 3.18
CA TYR A 533 10.58 14.63 3.30
C TYR A 533 9.96 14.39 1.92
N MET A 534 8.66 14.12 1.90
CA MET A 534 7.87 13.99 0.68
C MET A 534 6.88 15.16 0.60
N ARG A 535 6.53 15.59 -0.61
CA ARG A 535 5.34 16.42 -0.85
C ARG A 535 4.22 15.48 -1.26
N THR A 536 3.14 15.44 -0.50
CA THR A 536 2.07 14.47 -0.69
C THR A 536 0.70 15.12 -0.53
N GLY A 537 -0.33 14.51 -1.12
CA GLY A 537 -1.69 15.02 -1.03
C GLY A 537 -2.76 14.02 -1.43
N THR A 538 -3.98 14.52 -1.45
CA THR A 538 -5.18 13.80 -1.92
C THR A 538 -5.64 14.46 -3.22
N SER A 539 -5.20 13.92 -4.36
CA SER A 539 -5.69 14.37 -5.67
C SER A 539 -7.16 13.99 -5.85
N SER A 540 -7.81 14.60 -6.86
CA SER A 540 -9.23 14.38 -7.10
C SER A 540 -9.51 12.95 -7.57
N GLU A 541 -10.11 12.15 -6.69
CA GLU A 541 -10.49 10.77 -6.96
C GLU A 541 -11.91 10.53 -6.41
N PRO A 542 -12.96 10.79 -7.23
CA PRO A 542 -14.34 10.68 -6.78
C PRO A 542 -14.71 9.32 -6.18
N VAL A 543 -14.11 8.24 -6.67
CA VAL A 543 -14.26 6.88 -6.10
C VAL A 543 -13.74 6.79 -4.66
N LEU A 544 -12.57 7.39 -4.37
CA LEU A 544 -12.05 7.45 -3.00
C LEU A 544 -12.89 8.37 -2.13
N ALA A 545 -13.36 9.50 -2.66
CA ALA A 545 -14.23 10.41 -1.94
C ALA A 545 -15.54 9.72 -1.51
N GLU A 546 -16.16 8.98 -2.42
CA GLU A 546 -17.35 8.17 -2.13
C GLU A 546 -17.07 7.11 -1.05
N ALA A 547 -15.95 6.40 -1.16
CA ALA A 547 -15.52 5.42 -0.16
C ALA A 547 -15.26 6.04 1.21
N ALA A 548 -14.61 7.21 1.26
CA ALA A 548 -14.34 7.97 2.47
C ALA A 548 -15.64 8.41 3.16
N SER A 549 -16.62 8.89 2.39
CA SER A 549 -17.94 9.24 2.91
C SER A 549 -18.64 8.05 3.55
N LYS A 550 -18.68 6.90 2.86
CA LYS A 550 -19.26 5.67 3.41
C LYS A 550 -18.58 5.24 4.70
N TYR A 551 -17.25 5.33 4.76
CA TYR A 551 -16.49 5.00 5.97
C TYR A 551 -16.86 5.90 7.15
N LEU A 552 -16.81 7.22 6.96
CA LEU A 552 -17.13 8.18 8.02
C LEU A 552 -18.58 8.03 8.49
N HIS A 553 -19.51 7.76 7.57
CA HIS A 553 -20.90 7.51 7.91
C HIS A 553 -21.07 6.22 8.74
N ASN A 554 -20.49 5.10 8.29
CA ASN A 554 -20.64 3.81 8.97
C ASN A 554 -20.03 3.80 10.38
N VAL A 555 -18.85 4.40 10.58
CA VAL A 555 -18.16 4.40 11.88
C VAL A 555 -18.87 5.29 12.91
N SER A 556 -19.61 6.30 12.44
CA SER A 556 -20.25 7.30 13.30
C SER A 556 -21.64 6.90 13.84
N GLY A 557 -22.22 5.78 13.40
CA GLY A 557 -23.59 5.39 13.78
C GLY A 557 -24.62 6.48 13.45
N ASP A 558 -24.66 6.91 12.18
CA ASP A 558 -25.54 7.94 11.59
C ASP A 558 -25.09 9.41 11.76
N GLY A 559 -24.12 9.72 12.62
CA GLY A 559 -23.62 11.09 12.84
C GLY A 559 -22.78 11.67 11.67
N GLY A 560 -22.32 10.83 10.76
CA GLY A 560 -21.51 11.16 9.60
C GLY A 560 -20.23 11.94 9.90
N ILE A 561 -19.81 12.68 8.87
CA ILE A 561 -18.67 13.59 8.94
C ILE A 561 -18.88 14.72 9.96
N ALA A 562 -20.14 15.10 10.26
CA ALA A 562 -20.47 16.17 11.21
C ALA A 562 -20.02 15.87 12.65
N VAL A 563 -20.06 14.59 13.06
CA VAL A 563 -19.67 14.16 14.41
C VAL A 563 -18.19 13.78 14.47
N LEU A 564 -17.70 13.01 13.52
CA LEU A 564 -16.33 12.47 13.59
C LEU A 564 -15.25 13.50 13.22
N ALA A 565 -15.48 14.31 12.18
CA ALA A 565 -14.43 15.15 11.63
C ALA A 565 -13.91 16.25 12.59
N PRO A 566 -14.75 16.94 13.40
CA PRO A 566 -14.23 17.91 14.37
C PRO A 566 -13.26 17.28 15.36
N ARG A 567 -13.56 16.07 15.87
CA ARG A 567 -12.68 15.31 16.76
C ARG A 567 -11.37 14.95 16.06
N ILE A 568 -11.44 14.37 14.87
CA ILE A 568 -10.26 13.95 14.10
C ILE A 568 -9.35 15.16 13.80
N LEU A 569 -9.91 16.30 13.39
CA LEU A 569 -9.14 17.52 13.14
C LEU A 569 -8.50 18.06 14.41
N ALA A 570 -9.26 18.17 15.50
CA ALA A 570 -8.75 18.68 16.77
C ALA A 570 -7.57 17.81 17.28
N ASP A 571 -7.74 16.49 17.29
CA ASP A 571 -6.73 15.54 17.75
C ASP A 571 -5.42 15.66 16.95
N ASN A 572 -5.52 15.74 15.61
CA ASN A 572 -4.34 15.79 14.74
C ASN A 572 -3.68 17.18 14.68
N CYS A 573 -4.46 18.25 14.85
CA CYS A 573 -3.93 19.60 15.07
C CYS A 573 -3.15 19.69 16.39
N GLN A 574 -3.66 19.08 17.47
CA GLN A 574 -3.00 19.08 18.78
C GLN A 574 -1.69 18.29 18.76
N LYS A 575 -1.65 17.16 18.02
CA LYS A 575 -0.42 16.38 17.78
C LYS A 575 0.62 17.10 16.91
N GLY A 576 0.25 18.22 16.27
CA GLY A 576 1.13 18.96 15.38
C GLY A 576 1.40 18.24 14.06
N PHE A 577 0.47 17.38 13.61
CA PHE A 577 0.61 16.66 12.35
C PHE A 577 0.20 17.49 11.14
N LEU A 578 -0.75 18.41 11.32
CA LEU A 578 -1.33 19.19 10.24
C LEU A 578 -0.60 20.54 10.09
N ALA A 579 -0.50 21.02 8.86
CA ALA A 579 0.07 22.33 8.55
C ALA A 579 -0.67 23.44 9.32
N ARG A 580 0.07 24.33 9.98
CA ARG A 580 -0.51 25.37 10.85
C ARG A 580 -1.22 26.50 10.09
N GLY A 581 -0.75 26.80 8.88
CA GLY A 581 -1.21 27.94 8.09
C GLY A 581 -2.62 27.82 7.53
N GLU A 582 -3.21 26.61 7.50
CA GLU A 582 -4.48 26.35 6.81
C GLU A 582 -5.66 26.00 7.75
N ARG A 583 -5.52 26.28 9.05
CA ARG A 583 -6.52 25.81 10.04
C ARG A 583 -7.91 26.41 9.81
N GLY A 584 -8.00 27.68 9.41
CA GLY A 584 -9.27 28.33 9.12
C GLY A 584 -9.92 27.76 7.86
N GLU A 585 -9.12 27.55 6.82
CA GLU A 585 -9.50 26.99 5.54
C GLU A 585 -9.95 25.53 5.69
N LEU A 586 -9.30 24.74 6.54
CA LEU A 586 -9.74 23.38 6.87
C LEU A 586 -11.12 23.38 7.54
N CYS A 587 -11.37 24.29 8.48
CA CYS A 587 -12.69 24.45 9.09
C CYS A 587 -13.75 24.85 8.06
N GLY A 588 -13.44 25.80 7.17
CA GLY A 588 -14.34 26.21 6.09
C GLY A 588 -14.70 25.04 5.15
N ARG A 589 -13.69 24.30 4.67
CA ARG A 589 -13.88 23.09 3.85
C ARG A 589 -14.71 22.03 4.56
N LEU A 590 -14.47 21.84 5.86
CA LEU A 590 -15.26 20.90 6.66
C LEU A 590 -16.73 21.34 6.78
N LEU A 591 -17.00 22.61 7.10
CA LEU A 591 -18.37 23.12 7.26
C LEU A 591 -19.21 22.91 6.00
N VAL A 592 -18.67 23.26 4.83
CA VAL A 592 -19.39 23.07 3.56
C VAL A 592 -19.53 21.59 3.20
N THR A 593 -18.56 20.73 3.53
CA THR A 593 -18.69 19.28 3.33
C THR A 593 -19.76 18.67 4.24
N ILE A 594 -19.84 19.12 5.49
CA ILE A 594 -20.90 18.73 6.43
C ILE A 594 -22.26 19.15 5.90
N ALA A 595 -22.41 20.40 5.48
CA ALA A 595 -23.67 20.92 4.94
C ALA A 595 -24.14 20.13 3.72
N HIS A 596 -23.22 19.74 2.84
CA HIS A 596 -23.51 18.90 1.69
C HIS A 596 -24.05 17.51 2.11
N ASP A 597 -23.34 16.81 3.01
CA ASP A 597 -23.75 15.48 3.47
C ASP A 597 -25.08 15.50 4.27
N ILE A 598 -25.35 16.58 5.01
CA ILE A 598 -26.64 16.78 5.68
C ILE A 598 -27.76 17.01 4.65
N ALA A 599 -27.52 17.82 3.62
CA ALA A 599 -28.50 18.08 2.57
C ALA A 599 -28.89 16.79 1.82
N LEU A 600 -27.93 15.87 1.61
CA LEU A 600 -28.19 14.55 1.02
C LEU A 600 -29.11 13.65 1.87
N THR A 601 -29.02 13.74 3.20
CA THR A 601 -29.74 12.84 4.12
C THR A 601 -31.12 13.34 4.50
N ARG A 602 -31.35 14.67 4.46
CA ARG A 602 -32.58 15.30 4.98
C ARG A 602 -33.58 15.73 3.91
N ASP A 603 -33.21 15.78 2.63
CA ASP A 603 -34.09 16.30 1.59
C ASP A 603 -34.88 15.18 0.87
N PRO A 604 -36.22 15.12 0.99
CA PRO A 604 -37.07 14.16 0.27
C PRO A 604 -37.13 14.39 -1.25
N TYR A 605 -36.59 15.51 -1.76
CA TYR A 605 -36.48 15.80 -3.20
C TYR A 605 -35.15 15.33 -3.81
N THR A 606 -34.28 14.67 -3.03
CA THR A 606 -33.14 13.96 -3.61
C THR A 606 -33.66 12.86 -4.53
N ILE A 607 -33.29 12.95 -5.81
CA ILE A 607 -33.65 12.02 -6.89
C ILE A 607 -33.43 10.58 -6.40
N ASP A 608 -34.53 9.89 -6.09
CA ASP A 608 -34.69 8.54 -5.53
C ASP A 608 -33.55 7.97 -4.63
N PRO A 609 -33.88 7.40 -3.45
CA PRO A 609 -32.89 6.66 -2.67
C PRO A 609 -32.24 5.58 -3.55
N PRO A 610 -30.90 5.39 -3.51
CA PRO A 610 -30.29 4.29 -4.24
C PRO A 610 -30.79 2.97 -3.68
N LEU A 611 -31.78 2.38 -4.34
CA LEU A 611 -32.23 1.01 -4.10
C LEU A 611 -31.26 -0.03 -4.70
N GLU A 612 -30.08 0.37 -5.19
CA GLU A 612 -29.08 -0.52 -5.76
C GLU A 612 -27.65 -0.07 -5.42
N ASP A 613 -26.76 -1.04 -5.16
CA ASP A 613 -25.30 -0.91 -5.05
C ASP A 613 -24.62 -0.27 -6.29
N SER A 614 -25.39 0.11 -7.31
CA SER A 614 -24.96 0.61 -8.62
C SER A 614 -24.83 2.13 -8.71
N LYS A 615 -25.30 2.90 -7.72
CA LYS A 615 -25.28 4.39 -7.74
C LYS A 615 -24.44 4.97 -6.60
N PRO A 616 -23.67 6.06 -6.82
CA PRO A 616 -22.92 6.73 -5.75
C PRO A 616 -23.89 7.23 -4.69
N GLY A 617 -23.55 7.20 -3.40
CA GLY A 617 -24.39 7.74 -2.32
C GLY A 617 -24.10 9.20 -2.02
N PHE A 618 -22.83 9.61 -2.06
CA PHE A 618 -22.37 10.94 -1.62
C PHE A 618 -21.88 11.82 -2.77
N HIS A 619 -21.43 11.23 -3.88
CA HIS A 619 -21.07 11.98 -5.09
C HIS A 619 -22.32 12.30 -5.93
N ARG A 620 -23.18 13.18 -5.43
CA ARG A 620 -24.44 13.59 -6.06
C ARG A 620 -24.70 15.09 -5.92
N PRO A 621 -25.44 15.70 -6.86
CA PRO A 621 -25.89 17.08 -6.70
C PRO A 621 -26.95 17.20 -5.60
N VAL A 622 -26.90 18.31 -4.85
CA VAL A 622 -27.93 18.71 -3.88
C VAL A 622 -28.54 20.07 -4.23
N PRO A 623 -29.83 20.31 -3.96
CA PRO A 623 -30.44 21.63 -4.18
C PRO A 623 -29.71 22.71 -3.36
N VAL A 624 -29.44 23.87 -3.97
CA VAL A 624 -28.73 24.97 -3.31
C VAL A 624 -29.48 25.43 -2.05
N LEU A 625 -30.80 25.48 -2.09
CA LEU A 625 -31.61 25.88 -0.92
C LEU A 625 -31.48 24.89 0.25
N ALA A 626 -31.43 23.58 -0.03
CA ALA A 626 -31.22 22.55 0.98
C ALA A 626 -29.80 22.61 1.57
N PHE A 627 -28.81 22.88 0.72
CA PHE A 627 -27.43 23.11 1.14
C PHE A 627 -27.30 24.31 2.07
N LEU A 628 -27.87 25.47 1.71
CA LEU A 628 -27.85 26.68 2.54
C LEU A 628 -28.54 26.45 3.90
N ARG A 629 -29.68 25.77 3.92
CA ARG A 629 -30.37 25.37 5.17
C ARG A 629 -29.53 24.40 6.02
N SER A 630 -28.69 23.60 5.39
CA SER A 630 -27.80 22.68 6.10
C SER A 630 -26.52 23.35 6.61
N LEU A 631 -26.12 24.48 6.00
CA LEU A 631 -24.93 25.24 6.37
C LEU A 631 -25.17 26.19 7.55
N PHE A 632 -26.37 26.79 7.63
CA PHE A 632 -26.70 27.79 8.65
C PHE A 632 -27.70 27.25 9.69
N ALA A 633 -27.65 27.83 10.90
CA ALA A 633 -28.63 27.54 11.95
C ALA A 633 -30.05 27.92 11.51
N SER A 634 -31.05 27.16 11.98
CA SER A 634 -32.45 27.30 11.55
C SER A 634 -33.03 28.70 11.76
N GLU A 635 -32.59 29.40 12.80
CA GLU A 635 -33.02 30.78 13.09
C GLU A 635 -32.57 31.81 12.05
N HIS A 636 -31.61 31.47 11.19
CA HIS A 636 -31.10 32.35 10.13
C HIS A 636 -31.59 31.97 8.73
N HIS A 637 -32.35 30.87 8.58
CA HIS A 637 -32.76 30.37 7.26
C HIS A 637 -33.54 31.41 6.46
N ASP A 638 -34.55 32.02 7.06
CA ASP A 638 -35.37 33.06 6.42
C ASP A 638 -34.54 34.28 6.00
N THR A 639 -33.65 34.74 6.87
CA THR A 639 -32.77 35.89 6.60
C THR A 639 -31.85 35.61 5.41
N ILE A 640 -31.24 34.42 5.37
CA ILE A 640 -30.35 34.03 4.26
C ILE A 640 -31.14 33.85 2.97
N LEU A 641 -32.24 33.11 2.98
CA LEU A 641 -33.01 32.80 1.77
C LEU A 641 -33.67 34.05 1.15
N LYS A 642 -34.04 35.03 1.97
CA LYS A 642 -34.61 36.31 1.51
C LYS A 642 -33.54 37.37 1.21
N ALA A 643 -32.25 37.07 1.42
CA ALA A 643 -31.18 38.00 1.13
C ALA A 643 -31.12 38.33 -0.37
N THR A 644 -30.87 39.59 -0.69
CA THR A 644 -30.71 40.13 -2.05
C THR A 644 -29.25 40.55 -2.28
N PRO A 645 -28.79 40.64 -3.54
CA PRO A 645 -27.45 41.12 -3.87
C PRO A 645 -27.18 42.53 -3.29
N VAL A 646 -25.91 42.80 -2.94
CA VAL A 646 -25.45 44.09 -2.39
C VAL A 646 -25.33 45.19 -3.47
N SER A 647 -25.74 44.93 -4.71
CA SER A 647 -25.62 45.88 -5.83
C SER A 647 -26.58 47.06 -5.71
N ASP A 648 -26.17 48.23 -6.21
CA ASP A 648 -26.94 49.48 -6.26
C ASP A 648 -28.15 49.45 -7.24
N GLU A 649 -28.56 48.28 -7.74
CA GLU A 649 -29.72 48.13 -8.63
C GLU A 649 -31.00 47.83 -7.83
N GLU A 650 -32.08 48.57 -8.09
CA GLU A 650 -33.29 48.64 -7.25
C GLU A 650 -34.17 47.36 -7.21
N GLU A 651 -33.81 46.25 -7.87
CA GLU A 651 -34.65 45.05 -7.96
C GLU A 651 -33.87 43.71 -7.89
N GLY A 652 -32.98 43.56 -6.90
CA GLY A 652 -32.34 42.28 -6.65
C GLY A 652 -33.34 41.19 -6.23
N GLN A 653 -33.44 40.09 -7.00
CA GLN A 653 -34.19 38.90 -6.59
C GLN A 653 -33.51 38.20 -5.40
N SER A 654 -34.30 37.57 -4.54
CA SER A 654 -33.76 36.84 -3.38
C SER A 654 -33.01 35.57 -3.78
N LEU A 655 -32.10 35.10 -2.92
CA LEU A 655 -31.42 33.81 -3.11
C LEU A 655 -32.40 32.65 -3.34
N GLU A 656 -33.54 32.64 -2.64
CA GLU A 656 -34.58 31.62 -2.81
C GLU A 656 -35.15 31.58 -4.23
N VAL A 657 -35.43 32.75 -4.81
CA VAL A 657 -36.01 32.85 -6.16
C VAL A 657 -34.98 32.47 -7.22
N VAL A 658 -33.74 32.98 -7.09
CA VAL A 658 -32.66 32.77 -8.06
C VAL A 658 -32.20 31.31 -8.09
N PHE A 659 -32.07 30.68 -6.91
CA PHE A 659 -31.51 29.33 -6.79
C PHE A 659 -32.54 28.21 -6.62
N LYS A 660 -33.84 28.49 -6.87
CA LYS A 660 -34.94 27.51 -6.69
C LYS A 660 -34.71 26.17 -7.38
N ASP A 661 -34.15 26.19 -8.59
CA ASP A 661 -33.90 25.03 -9.45
C ASP A 661 -32.39 24.75 -9.59
N ALA A 662 -31.56 25.39 -8.76
CA ALA A 662 -30.12 25.29 -8.83
C ALA A 662 -29.58 24.17 -7.93
N PHE A 663 -28.47 23.58 -8.36
CA PHE A 663 -27.80 22.50 -7.65
C PHE A 663 -26.34 22.84 -7.42
N VAL A 664 -25.83 22.41 -6.27
CA VAL A 664 -24.40 22.36 -5.97
C VAL A 664 -23.94 20.91 -5.98
N SER A 665 -22.78 20.62 -6.56
CA SER A 665 -22.29 19.25 -6.74
C SER A 665 -20.79 19.16 -6.50
N PHE A 666 -20.41 18.70 -5.31
CA PHE A 666 -19.03 18.36 -4.96
C PHE A 666 -19.05 17.25 -3.91
N SER A 667 -18.02 16.41 -3.87
CA SER A 667 -17.88 15.40 -2.81
C SER A 667 -16.62 15.58 -1.97
N HIS A 668 -15.64 16.33 -2.46
CA HIS A 668 -14.34 16.48 -1.83
C HIS A 668 -13.61 17.73 -2.34
N PHE A 669 -12.50 18.07 -1.67
CA PHE A 669 -11.57 19.13 -2.04
C PHE A 669 -10.26 18.55 -2.57
N ALA A 670 -9.76 19.13 -3.66
CA ALA A 670 -8.38 19.00 -4.10
C ALA A 670 -7.69 20.35 -3.96
N LEU A 671 -6.44 20.35 -3.49
CA LEU A 671 -5.65 21.57 -3.31
C LEU A 671 -4.94 21.93 -4.61
N ALA A 672 -5.18 23.13 -5.12
CA ALA A 672 -4.36 23.76 -6.16
C ALA A 672 -3.30 24.63 -5.46
N GLU A 673 -2.02 24.30 -5.63
CA GLU A 673 -0.92 25.04 -5.00
C GLU A 673 -0.69 26.43 -5.64
N ASP A 674 -1.11 26.61 -6.90
CA ASP A 674 -0.96 27.87 -7.65
C ASP A 674 -2.27 28.24 -8.38
N SER A 675 -2.57 29.54 -8.43
CA SER A 675 -3.57 30.15 -9.30
C SER A 675 -3.41 29.79 -10.79
N ASP A 676 -2.20 29.55 -11.25
CA ASP A 676 -1.93 29.10 -12.63
C ASP A 676 -2.58 27.74 -12.91
N MET A 677 -2.66 26.85 -11.91
CA MET A 677 -3.39 25.58 -12.04
C MET A 677 -4.90 25.79 -12.25
N LEU A 678 -5.48 26.79 -11.57
CA LEU A 678 -6.90 27.13 -11.69
C LEU A 678 -7.25 27.83 -13.01
N SER A 679 -6.26 28.49 -13.63
CA SER A 679 -6.43 29.18 -14.92
C SER A 679 -5.96 28.35 -16.12
N SER A 680 -5.27 27.23 -15.88
CA SER A 680 -4.82 26.33 -16.93
C SER A 680 -6.02 25.78 -17.72
N LYS A 681 -6.00 25.98 -19.03
CA LYS A 681 -7.01 25.41 -19.91
C LYS A 681 -6.75 23.91 -20.00
N ALA A 682 -7.69 23.11 -19.48
CA ALA A 682 -7.69 21.66 -19.59
C ALA A 682 -7.65 21.18 -21.05
#